data_AF-A0A9D1CZU2-F1
#
_entry.id   AF-A0A9D1CZU2-F1
#
_cell.length_a   1.000
_cell.length_b   1.000
_cell.length_c   1.000
_cell.angle_alpha   90.00
_cell.angle_beta   90.00
_cell.angle_gamma   90.00
#
_symmetry.space_group_name_H-M   'P 1'
#
loop_
_entity.id
_entity.type
_entity.pdbx_description
1 polymer ?
#
loop_
_entity_poly.entity_id
_entity_poly.type
_entity_poly.pdbx_seq_one_letter_code
_entity_poly.pdbx_strand_id
1 'polypeptide(L)'
;MKENIKIVEKKSCCGCGACANRCPVDAIRMEWDEEGFYYPKVDETACIYCGKCTAACPALNPRSVNDKEPDCYAAYADDEIRAVSSSGGIFTLAAEEILDQGGVVAGAAFDEHFRVAHILVDNKKDLGRLRSSKYVQSTTDFVYREVEKYLKEGRQVLFSGCGCQVGGLYGFLGKDYDNLFTIDLMCHGGPSPKVFQKYLKEVHKGKQVTYVSFRDKDYFGWSTEMTVKYADGGIYRKRRGEDPYYRAFLPCLSVRPHCQICFYSRLPRQADMTLADFWGVQKYNPAYTDGKGTSILVTNNQKGRDMLEKIRHRLLLLEPVERKYILTHGQPFAKPFRSNAKRDRFMKLIQKFPMEKALECCERDHFDVGICGGGSSESYGNLLSYYALANTVEDLGYTVLMIGQPQKDVSVPEVGKLNDQCDAFLMGSGQVWNPSIDQNFPKGCFFDFTTPEKKRISYAASFGTSGCSGSEEEQAAVRKLLKRFRFLSVREKEEIEILKKTFHVKGTKVLDPVFLQDRDFYRKLAEKSRENEKEPFLLAYILNPTEEIREQLIRLSRERGQKLINLLDGIPETFEKNKEKLNLPNTLENLQVEDWLYYLSHCDALVTDSGYGSSFALIFGKPFLCLANQRGGTSGENLFETFRLTERCVETPEALWEKRSLLDSTDYQEAYSILEQEKARSKTWLKKALNAKELLRYRIPRKIKAMVKRLVPAGVKKRLYPLLKNNKLYLKFLK
;
A
#
# COMPACT_ATOMS: atom_id res chain seq x y z
N MET A 1 -13.08 7.75 -32.50
CA MET A 1 -13.06 8.19 -31.08
C MET A 1 -11.81 9.01 -30.84
N LYS A 2 -11.87 10.02 -29.96
CA LYS A 2 -10.70 10.76 -29.48
C LYS A 2 -9.90 9.87 -28.52
N GLU A 3 -8.92 9.14 -29.03
CA GLU A 3 -8.13 8.19 -28.22
C GLU A 3 -6.70 8.70 -27.98
N ASN A 4 -6.24 8.60 -26.73
CA ASN A 4 -4.89 8.93 -26.31
C ASN A 4 -4.37 7.86 -25.32
N ILE A 5 -3.16 8.04 -24.78
CA ILE A 5 -2.50 7.02 -23.95
C ILE A 5 -3.25 6.64 -22.65
N LYS A 6 -4.26 7.42 -22.23
CA LYS A 6 -5.09 7.10 -21.05
C LYS A 6 -5.85 5.78 -21.17
N ILE A 7 -6.01 5.22 -22.38
CA ILE A 7 -6.63 3.90 -22.56
C ILE A 7 -5.78 2.75 -21.96
N VAL A 8 -4.50 2.99 -21.66
CA VAL A 8 -3.61 1.97 -21.09
C VAL A 8 -3.82 1.86 -19.59
N GLU A 9 -4.25 0.68 -19.14
CA GLU A 9 -4.36 0.37 -17.71
C GLU A 9 -3.01 0.53 -16.98
N LYS A 10 -3.04 1.05 -15.75
CA LYS A 10 -1.84 1.30 -14.92
C LYS A 10 -0.97 0.05 -14.77
N LYS A 11 -1.56 -1.14 -14.60
CA LYS A 11 -0.82 -2.41 -14.47
C LYS A 11 -0.12 -2.84 -15.77
N SER A 12 -0.60 -2.40 -16.93
CA SER A 12 -0.06 -2.76 -18.24
C SER A 12 1.05 -1.82 -18.70
N CYS A 13 1.10 -0.60 -18.18
CA CYS A 13 2.16 0.36 -18.53
C CYS A 13 3.52 -0.05 -17.94
N CYS A 14 4.53 -0.25 -18.80
CA CYS A 14 5.90 -0.57 -18.41
C CYS A 14 6.76 0.66 -18.05
N GLY A 15 6.27 1.88 -18.25
CA GLY A 15 6.98 3.12 -17.90
C GLY A 15 8.13 3.48 -18.84
N CYS A 16 8.12 2.99 -20.09
CA CYS A 16 9.22 3.17 -21.05
C CYS A 16 9.28 4.54 -21.75
N GLY A 17 8.36 5.47 -21.48
CA GLY A 17 8.35 6.83 -22.04
C GLY A 17 8.03 6.96 -23.53
N ALA A 18 7.78 5.87 -24.28
CA ALA A 18 7.57 5.92 -25.73
C ALA A 18 6.43 6.86 -26.16
N CYS A 19 5.33 6.88 -25.39
CA CYS A 19 4.19 7.74 -25.62
C CYS A 19 4.53 9.23 -25.53
N ALA A 20 5.31 9.64 -24.53
CA ALA A 20 5.79 11.01 -24.37
C ALA A 20 6.78 11.37 -25.49
N ASN A 21 7.74 10.50 -25.77
CA ASN A 21 8.71 10.70 -26.85
C ASN A 21 8.04 10.92 -28.21
N ARG A 22 6.97 10.16 -28.52
CA ARG A 22 6.26 10.22 -29.81
C ARG A 22 5.26 11.37 -29.91
N CYS A 23 4.89 12.02 -28.79
CA CYS A 23 3.92 13.10 -28.82
C CYS A 23 4.46 14.32 -29.60
N PRO A 24 3.82 14.74 -30.70
CA PRO A 24 4.34 15.84 -31.52
C PRO A 24 4.10 17.24 -30.93
N VAL A 25 3.25 17.34 -29.92
CA VAL A 25 2.86 18.59 -29.26
C VAL A 25 3.20 18.59 -27.76
N ASP A 26 4.01 17.63 -27.31
CA ASP A 26 4.44 17.47 -25.92
C ASP A 26 3.32 17.50 -24.86
N ALA A 27 2.10 17.10 -25.25
CA ALA A 27 0.93 17.01 -24.37
C ALA A 27 1.00 15.87 -23.34
N ILE A 28 2.08 15.07 -23.34
CA ILE A 28 2.26 13.95 -22.42
C ILE A 28 3.55 14.16 -21.63
N ARG A 29 3.41 14.35 -20.33
CA ARG A 29 4.52 14.35 -19.38
C ARG A 29 4.52 13.03 -18.63
N MET A 30 5.69 12.59 -18.19
CA MET A 30 5.78 11.41 -17.37
C MET A 30 5.97 11.84 -15.91
N GLU A 31 5.23 11.23 -14.99
CA GLU A 31 5.18 11.59 -13.57
C GLU A 31 5.36 10.36 -12.68
N TRP A 32 5.98 10.56 -11.51
CA TRP A 32 6.16 9.52 -10.51
C TRP A 32 4.89 9.35 -9.67
N ASP A 33 4.43 8.11 -9.51
CA ASP A 33 3.33 7.81 -8.61
C ASP A 33 3.77 7.63 -7.15
N GLU A 34 2.80 7.33 -6.28
CA GLU A 34 3.00 7.08 -4.86
C GLU A 34 3.98 5.93 -4.56
N GLU A 35 4.00 4.92 -5.43
CA GLU A 35 4.89 3.77 -5.37
C GLU A 35 6.30 4.06 -5.93
N GLY A 36 6.49 5.21 -6.58
CA GLY A 36 7.76 5.61 -7.17
C GLY A 36 7.98 5.09 -8.57
N PHE A 37 6.92 4.87 -9.34
CA PHE A 37 6.98 4.41 -10.72
C PHE A 37 6.50 5.49 -11.70
N TYR A 38 7.12 5.53 -12.88
CA TYR A 38 6.82 6.53 -13.90
C TYR A 38 5.60 6.16 -14.74
N TYR A 39 4.67 7.10 -14.91
CA TYR A 39 3.41 6.95 -15.67
C TYR A 39 3.10 8.20 -16.52
N PRO A 40 2.44 8.04 -17.69
CA PRO A 40 2.07 9.18 -18.52
C PRO A 40 0.91 9.97 -17.92
N LYS A 41 1.07 11.29 -17.84
CA LYS A 41 0.05 12.29 -17.56
C LYS A 41 -0.22 13.10 -18.83
N VAL A 42 -1.47 13.09 -19.28
CA VAL A 42 -1.89 13.81 -20.50
C VAL A 42 -2.51 15.15 -20.12
N ASP A 43 -2.01 16.22 -20.74
CA ASP A 43 -2.69 17.51 -20.82
C ASP A 43 -3.74 17.43 -21.94
N GLU A 44 -5.02 17.34 -21.56
CA GLU A 44 -6.15 17.23 -22.49
C GLU A 44 -6.34 18.52 -23.30
N THR A 45 -5.89 19.67 -22.81
CA THR A 45 -6.04 20.95 -23.51
C THR A 45 -5.03 21.09 -24.65
N ALA A 46 -3.83 20.52 -24.49
CA ALA A 46 -2.81 20.48 -25.52
C ALA A 46 -2.94 19.27 -26.48
N CYS A 47 -3.65 18.22 -26.08
CA CYS A 47 -3.75 16.99 -26.86
C CYS A 47 -4.57 17.17 -28.15
N ILE A 48 -3.94 16.97 -29.30
CA ILE A 48 -4.60 16.99 -30.62
C ILE A 48 -5.21 15.63 -31.03
N TYR A 49 -5.23 14.63 -30.13
CA TYR A 49 -5.79 13.28 -30.34
C TYR A 49 -5.31 12.56 -31.62
N CYS A 50 -4.04 12.74 -32.00
CA CYS A 50 -3.48 12.16 -33.22
C CYS A 50 -3.21 10.63 -33.17
N GLY A 51 -3.45 9.96 -32.03
CA GLY A 51 -3.23 8.51 -31.87
C GLY A 51 -1.76 8.04 -31.89
N LYS A 52 -0.78 8.91 -32.15
CA LYS A 52 0.63 8.49 -32.24
C LYS A 52 1.19 7.88 -30.93
N CYS A 53 0.70 8.35 -29.79
CA CYS A 53 1.12 7.85 -28.48
C CYS A 53 0.64 6.41 -28.20
N THR A 54 -0.57 6.06 -28.64
CA THR A 54 -1.12 4.70 -28.51
C THR A 54 -0.43 3.76 -29.49
N ALA A 55 -0.22 4.19 -30.74
CA ALA A 55 0.54 3.44 -31.74
C ALA A 55 1.97 3.09 -31.26
N ALA A 56 2.66 4.03 -30.60
CA ALA A 56 3.99 3.78 -30.05
C ALA A 56 4.01 2.97 -28.74
N CYS A 57 2.85 2.70 -28.12
CA CYS A 57 2.80 2.09 -26.80
C CYS A 57 3.08 0.57 -26.87
N PRO A 58 4.15 0.07 -26.25
CA PRO A 58 4.46 -1.37 -26.24
C PRO A 58 3.48 -2.23 -25.44
N ALA A 59 2.59 -1.62 -24.63
CA ALA A 59 1.54 -2.35 -23.92
C ALA A 59 0.33 -2.62 -24.82
N LEU A 60 0.10 -1.77 -25.83
CA LEU A 60 -0.99 -1.92 -26.80
C LEU A 60 -0.53 -2.66 -28.05
N ASN A 61 0.70 -2.38 -28.49
CA ASN A 61 1.29 -2.89 -29.72
C ASN A 61 2.59 -3.65 -29.41
N PRO A 62 2.50 -4.83 -28.77
CA PRO A 62 3.70 -5.59 -28.43
C PRO A 62 4.41 -6.10 -29.70
N ARG A 63 5.71 -5.81 -29.81
CA ARG A 63 6.55 -6.25 -30.94
C ARG A 63 7.05 -7.68 -30.72
N SER A 64 6.90 -8.53 -31.74
CA SER A 64 7.34 -9.93 -31.74
C SER A 64 7.76 -10.37 -33.16
N VAL A 65 8.90 -9.87 -33.64
CA VAL A 65 9.37 -10.10 -35.02
C VAL A 65 10.63 -10.96 -35.15
N ASN A 66 11.27 -11.28 -34.02
CA ASN A 66 12.51 -12.04 -33.99
C ASN A 66 12.27 -13.56 -34.01
N ASP A 67 13.36 -14.31 -34.07
CA ASP A 67 13.35 -15.77 -34.12
C ASP A 67 12.60 -16.35 -32.92
N LYS A 68 11.68 -17.29 -33.19
CA LYS A 68 10.97 -18.06 -32.14
C LYS A 68 11.91 -19.04 -31.43
N GLU A 69 12.98 -19.41 -32.12
CA GLU A 69 13.91 -20.46 -31.74
C GLU A 69 15.36 -19.96 -31.88
N PRO A 70 15.76 -18.93 -31.11
CA PRO A 70 17.07 -18.33 -31.28
C PRO A 70 18.19 -19.23 -30.74
N ASP A 71 19.39 -19.06 -31.31
CA ASP A 71 20.61 -19.71 -30.84
C ASP A 71 21.06 -19.12 -29.50
N CYS A 72 21.55 -19.99 -28.62
CA CYS A 72 21.94 -19.64 -27.27
C CYS A 72 23.36 -20.14 -27.00
N TYR A 73 24.15 -19.32 -26.31
CA TYR A 73 25.56 -19.58 -26.02
C TYR A 73 25.92 -19.26 -24.57
N ALA A 74 26.89 -19.99 -24.03
CA ALA A 74 27.69 -19.57 -22.90
C ALA A 74 28.87 -18.79 -23.43
N ALA A 75 29.03 -17.53 -22.99
CA ALA A 75 30.07 -16.68 -23.52
C ALA A 75 30.73 -15.82 -22.45
N TYR A 76 32.05 -15.64 -22.58
CA TYR A 76 32.79 -14.65 -21.82
C TYR A 76 34.05 -14.13 -22.54
N ALA A 77 34.37 -12.86 -22.30
CA ALA A 77 35.56 -12.16 -22.77
C ALA A 77 36.78 -12.40 -21.88
N ASP A 78 37.90 -11.73 -22.17
CA ASP A 78 39.09 -11.73 -21.31
C ASP A 78 38.81 -11.16 -19.89
N ASP A 79 39.75 -11.41 -18.98
CA ASP A 79 39.62 -11.06 -17.58
C ASP A 79 39.52 -9.56 -17.30
N GLU A 80 40.18 -8.71 -18.09
CA GLU A 80 40.15 -7.26 -17.90
C GLU A 80 38.77 -6.70 -18.22
N ILE A 81 38.19 -7.13 -19.35
CA ILE A 81 36.84 -6.76 -19.76
C ILE A 81 35.82 -7.33 -18.78
N ARG A 82 35.99 -8.59 -18.37
CA ARG A 82 35.10 -9.19 -17.37
C ARG A 82 35.16 -8.42 -16.07
N ALA A 83 36.34 -8.06 -15.53
CA ALA A 83 36.47 -7.39 -14.23
C ALA A 83 35.58 -6.15 -14.11
N VAL A 84 35.51 -5.33 -15.16
CA VAL A 84 34.67 -4.11 -15.22
C VAL A 84 33.23 -4.34 -15.69
N SER A 85 32.84 -5.60 -15.93
CA SER A 85 31.51 -6.01 -16.41
C SER A 85 30.76 -6.85 -15.37
N SER A 86 29.42 -6.89 -15.49
CA SER A 86 28.59 -7.69 -14.57
C SER A 86 28.84 -9.19 -14.67
N SER A 87 29.17 -9.68 -15.87
CA SER A 87 29.33 -11.10 -16.17
C SER A 87 30.32 -11.28 -17.32
N GLY A 88 29.96 -11.99 -18.40
CA GLY A 88 30.87 -12.36 -19.50
C GLY A 88 31.37 -11.22 -20.38
N GLY A 89 31.01 -9.95 -20.13
CA GLY A 89 31.59 -8.81 -20.85
C GLY A 89 31.05 -8.53 -22.26
N ILE A 90 30.02 -9.26 -22.70
CA ILE A 90 29.51 -9.20 -24.09
C ILE A 90 29.00 -7.80 -24.48
N PHE A 91 28.30 -7.10 -23.58
CA PHE A 91 27.86 -5.72 -23.82
C PHE A 91 29.03 -4.78 -24.13
N THR A 92 30.14 -4.92 -23.38
CA THR A 92 31.33 -4.09 -23.57
C THR A 92 31.93 -4.31 -24.96
N LEU A 93 32.04 -5.57 -25.40
CA LEU A 93 32.56 -5.90 -26.72
C LEU A 93 31.72 -5.31 -27.84
N ALA A 94 30.40 -5.50 -27.80
CA ALA A 94 29.49 -4.96 -28.81
C ALA A 94 29.43 -3.42 -28.81
N ALA A 95 29.53 -2.79 -27.63
CA ALA A 95 29.59 -1.34 -27.51
C ALA A 95 30.89 -0.77 -28.09
N GLU A 96 32.03 -1.41 -27.82
CA GLU A 96 33.31 -0.99 -28.38
C GLU A 96 33.34 -1.12 -29.90
N GLU A 97 32.79 -2.19 -30.47
CA GLU A 97 32.65 -2.37 -31.92
C GLU A 97 31.90 -1.21 -32.59
N ILE A 98 30.83 -0.72 -31.96
CA ILE A 98 30.03 0.41 -32.48
C ILE A 98 30.78 1.74 -32.31
N LEU A 99 31.48 1.93 -31.19
CA LEU A 99 32.26 3.15 -30.93
C LEU A 99 33.49 3.25 -31.83
N ASP A 100 34.13 2.13 -32.17
CA ASP A 100 35.28 2.08 -33.09
C ASP A 100 34.90 2.53 -34.51
N GLN A 101 33.62 2.43 -34.87
CA GLN A 101 33.06 2.93 -36.13
C GLN A 101 32.55 4.37 -36.02
N GLY A 102 32.86 5.11 -34.94
CA GLY A 102 32.36 6.46 -34.70
C GLY A 102 30.87 6.53 -34.35
N GLY A 103 30.28 5.40 -33.92
CA GLY A 103 28.88 5.29 -33.52
C GLY A 103 28.59 5.86 -32.13
N VAL A 104 27.39 5.56 -31.62
CA VAL A 104 26.89 6.02 -30.32
C VAL A 104 26.27 4.85 -29.57
N VAL A 105 26.44 4.81 -28.24
CA VAL A 105 25.88 3.77 -27.38
C VAL A 105 24.94 4.41 -26.36
N ALA A 106 23.69 3.97 -26.34
CA ALA A 106 22.68 4.34 -25.36
C ALA A 106 22.49 3.23 -24.32
N GLY A 107 22.51 3.58 -23.03
CA GLY A 107 22.35 2.61 -21.94
C GLY A 107 22.11 3.26 -20.59
N ALA A 108 21.87 2.44 -19.56
CA ALA A 108 21.53 2.91 -18.22
C ALA A 108 22.76 3.35 -17.40
N ALA A 109 22.72 4.55 -16.86
CA ALA A 109 23.74 5.14 -15.99
C ALA A 109 23.13 5.72 -14.71
N PHE A 110 23.94 5.81 -13.65
CA PHE A 110 23.59 6.61 -12.48
C PHE A 110 23.85 8.09 -12.74
N ASP A 111 23.00 8.95 -12.21
CA ASP A 111 23.29 10.38 -12.04
C ASP A 111 23.98 10.67 -10.68
N GLU A 112 24.24 11.94 -10.37
CA GLU A 112 24.86 12.35 -9.10
C GLU A 112 24.04 12.01 -7.84
N HIS A 113 22.77 11.64 -8.01
CA HIS A 113 21.84 11.28 -6.94
C HIS A 113 21.52 9.78 -6.93
N PHE A 114 22.25 8.96 -7.69
CA PHE A 114 22.00 7.52 -7.86
C PHE A 114 20.58 7.20 -8.37
N ARG A 115 19.96 8.12 -9.10
CA ARG A 115 18.82 7.79 -9.97
C ARG A 115 19.40 7.18 -11.24
N VAL A 116 18.64 6.28 -11.87
CA VAL A 116 19.09 5.61 -13.10
C VAL A 116 18.33 6.21 -14.27
N ALA A 117 19.06 6.67 -15.27
CA ALA A 117 18.52 7.16 -16.53
C ALA A 117 19.31 6.55 -17.69
N HIS A 118 18.68 6.42 -18.84
CA HIS A 118 19.40 6.16 -20.08
C HIS A 118 20.14 7.43 -20.50
N ILE A 119 21.40 7.26 -20.93
CA ILE A 119 22.22 8.32 -21.52
C ILE A 119 22.85 7.79 -22.81
N LEU A 120 23.38 8.69 -23.64
CA LEU A 120 24.22 8.35 -24.78
C LEU A 120 25.70 8.61 -24.46
N VAL A 121 26.58 7.75 -24.96
CA VAL A 121 28.03 7.94 -24.98
C VAL A 121 28.54 7.70 -26.39
N ASP A 122 29.51 8.48 -26.84
CA ASP A 122 30.09 8.42 -28.19
C ASP A 122 31.60 8.15 -28.18
N ASN A 123 32.14 7.79 -27.01
CA ASN A 123 33.54 7.49 -26.83
C ASN A 123 33.74 6.39 -25.77
N LYS A 124 34.87 5.66 -25.88
CA LYS A 124 35.18 4.53 -24.99
C LYS A 124 35.45 4.94 -23.53
N LYS A 125 35.90 6.18 -23.28
CA LYS A 125 36.21 6.65 -21.91
C LYS A 125 34.94 6.72 -21.05
N ASP A 126 33.82 7.07 -21.66
CA ASP A 126 32.53 7.18 -20.97
C ASP A 126 31.77 5.85 -20.86
N LEU A 127 32.21 4.79 -21.56
CA LEU A 127 31.51 3.49 -21.59
C LEU A 127 31.38 2.87 -20.18
N GLY A 128 32.32 3.16 -19.28
CA GLY A 128 32.25 2.75 -17.87
C GLY A 128 30.96 3.16 -17.15
N ARG A 129 30.33 4.26 -17.57
CA ARG A 129 29.05 4.75 -17.01
C ARG A 129 27.88 3.80 -17.31
N LEU A 130 27.94 3.11 -18.46
CA LEU A 130 26.91 2.19 -18.93
C LEU A 130 27.12 0.75 -18.44
N ARG A 131 28.35 0.39 -18.08
CA ARG A 131 28.70 -0.95 -17.54
C ARG A 131 28.07 -1.19 -16.17
N SER A 132 28.10 -2.46 -15.76
CA SER A 132 27.56 -2.96 -14.48
C SER A 132 26.03 -2.92 -14.35
N SER A 133 25.50 -3.83 -13.53
CA SER A 133 24.08 -3.99 -13.28
C SER A 133 23.58 -2.92 -12.33
N LYS A 134 22.43 -2.34 -12.65
CA LYS A 134 21.73 -1.36 -11.83
C LYS A 134 20.33 -1.90 -11.57
N TYR A 135 20.13 -2.54 -10.41
CA TYR A 135 18.83 -3.12 -10.06
C TYR A 135 17.90 -2.03 -9.54
N VAL A 136 17.63 -1.02 -10.38
CA VAL A 136 16.71 0.10 -10.14
C VAL A 136 16.09 0.42 -11.49
N GLN A 137 14.78 0.66 -11.57
CA GLN A 137 14.17 1.03 -12.84
C GLN A 137 14.78 2.32 -13.40
N SER A 138 15.26 2.27 -14.65
CA SER A 138 15.78 3.47 -15.33
C SER A 138 14.67 4.26 -16.04
N THR A 139 14.82 5.59 -16.08
CA THR A 139 14.06 6.46 -16.99
C THR A 139 14.70 6.45 -18.37
N THR A 140 13.88 6.63 -19.41
CA THR A 140 14.35 6.80 -20.79
C THR A 140 14.26 8.25 -21.25
N ASP A 141 13.60 9.10 -20.45
CA ASP A 141 13.38 10.53 -20.70
C ASP A 141 13.13 10.82 -22.17
N PHE A 142 14.01 11.56 -22.85
CA PHE A 142 13.90 11.82 -24.29
C PHE A 142 14.99 11.15 -25.14
N VAL A 143 15.68 10.14 -24.60
CA VAL A 143 16.77 9.43 -25.29
C VAL A 143 16.32 8.81 -26.61
N TYR A 144 15.05 8.40 -26.73
CA TYR A 144 14.58 7.84 -28.01
C TYR A 144 14.61 8.88 -29.14
N ARG A 145 14.31 10.15 -28.84
CA ARG A 145 14.43 11.25 -29.82
C ARG A 145 15.89 11.45 -30.25
N GLU A 146 16.81 11.38 -29.30
CA GLU A 146 18.25 11.51 -29.58
C GLU A 146 18.80 10.32 -30.39
N VAL A 147 18.35 9.09 -30.08
CA VAL A 147 18.66 7.90 -30.88
C VAL A 147 18.18 8.09 -32.33
N GLU A 148 16.93 8.52 -32.55
CA GLU A 148 16.42 8.75 -33.90
C GLU A 148 17.21 9.83 -34.65
N LYS A 149 17.66 10.88 -33.96
CA LYS A 149 18.52 11.92 -34.54
C LYS A 149 19.79 11.30 -35.12
N TYR A 150 20.55 10.54 -34.33
CA TYR A 150 21.79 9.91 -34.81
C TYR A 150 21.56 8.87 -35.90
N LEU A 151 20.44 8.14 -35.83
CA LEU A 151 20.06 7.19 -36.88
C LEU A 151 19.78 7.91 -38.21
N LYS A 152 19.11 9.06 -38.19
CA LYS A 152 18.84 9.89 -39.38
C LYS A 152 20.11 10.54 -39.95
N GLU A 153 21.11 10.79 -39.11
CA GLU A 153 22.45 11.24 -39.52
C GLU A 153 23.32 10.11 -40.11
N GLY A 154 22.81 8.87 -40.15
CA GLY A 154 23.52 7.71 -40.70
C GLY A 154 24.56 7.08 -39.76
N ARG A 155 24.66 7.55 -38.51
CA ARG A 155 25.60 6.99 -37.52
C ARG A 155 25.11 5.63 -37.02
N GLN A 156 26.04 4.73 -36.70
CA GLN A 156 25.72 3.49 -36.00
C GLN A 156 25.28 3.79 -34.56
N VAL A 157 24.19 3.17 -34.11
CA VAL A 157 23.70 3.30 -32.74
C VAL A 157 23.50 1.93 -32.11
N LEU A 158 24.08 1.73 -30.92
CA LEU A 158 23.71 0.62 -30.03
C LEU A 158 22.74 1.13 -28.97
N PHE A 159 21.59 0.49 -28.82
CA PHE A 159 20.70 0.73 -27.68
C PHE A 159 20.63 -0.49 -26.77
N SER A 160 20.99 -0.34 -25.50
CA SER A 160 20.85 -1.38 -24.48
C SER A 160 19.82 -1.03 -23.43
N GLY A 161 18.92 -1.97 -23.10
CA GLY A 161 17.90 -1.77 -22.06
C GLY A 161 17.16 -3.04 -21.69
N CYS A 162 16.10 -2.92 -20.89
CA CYS A 162 15.17 -4.03 -20.69
C CYS A 162 14.34 -4.28 -21.97
N GLY A 163 13.81 -5.50 -22.18
CA GLY A 163 13.00 -5.80 -23.36
C GLY A 163 11.81 -4.86 -23.57
N CYS A 164 11.20 -4.37 -22.48
CA CYS A 164 10.12 -3.37 -22.54
C CYS A 164 10.59 -1.97 -22.98
N GLN A 165 11.85 -1.61 -22.76
CA GLN A 165 12.47 -0.36 -23.24
C GLN A 165 12.86 -0.50 -24.72
N VAL A 166 13.43 -1.64 -25.12
CA VAL A 166 13.71 -1.92 -26.54
C VAL A 166 12.41 -1.94 -27.35
N GLY A 167 11.36 -2.60 -26.86
CA GLY A 167 10.03 -2.54 -27.48
C GLY A 167 9.46 -1.12 -27.55
N GLY A 168 9.71 -0.30 -26.52
CA GLY A 168 9.35 1.13 -26.51
C GLY A 168 10.10 1.96 -27.55
N LEU A 169 11.40 1.71 -27.74
CA LEU A 169 12.20 2.37 -28.77
C LEU A 169 11.66 2.03 -30.16
N TYR A 170 11.45 0.76 -30.48
CA TYR A 170 10.90 0.35 -31.78
C TYR A 170 9.49 0.92 -32.01
N GLY A 171 8.64 0.93 -30.98
CA GLY A 171 7.32 1.56 -31.07
C GLY A 171 7.39 3.06 -31.35
N PHE A 172 8.35 3.77 -30.74
CA PHE A 172 8.60 5.18 -31.00
C PHE A 172 9.13 5.43 -32.42
N LEU A 173 10.11 4.64 -32.88
CA LEU A 173 10.71 4.78 -34.22
C LEU A 173 9.68 4.49 -35.33
N GLY A 174 8.82 3.49 -35.12
CA GLY A 174 7.77 3.09 -36.05
C GLY A 174 8.27 2.42 -37.34
N LYS A 175 9.57 2.19 -37.46
CA LYS A 175 10.24 1.46 -38.54
C LYS A 175 11.57 0.90 -38.07
N ASP A 176 12.14 0.02 -38.88
CA ASP A 176 13.48 -0.52 -38.65
C ASP A 176 14.55 0.36 -39.29
N TYR A 177 15.74 0.35 -38.69
CA TYR A 177 16.91 1.08 -39.14
C TYR A 177 18.08 0.11 -39.25
N ASP A 178 18.80 0.10 -40.37
CA ASP A 178 19.94 -0.80 -40.59
C ASP A 178 21.11 -0.46 -39.66
N ASN A 179 21.30 0.83 -39.37
CA ASN A 179 22.31 1.38 -38.46
C ASN A 179 21.90 1.38 -36.98
N LEU A 180 20.86 0.63 -36.60
CA LEU A 180 20.48 0.39 -35.21
C LEU A 180 20.79 -1.07 -34.83
N PHE A 181 21.54 -1.23 -33.75
CA PHE A 181 21.77 -2.49 -33.05
C PHE A 181 21.19 -2.41 -31.63
N THR A 182 20.53 -3.47 -31.16
CA THR A 182 19.86 -3.49 -29.87
C THR A 182 20.28 -4.67 -29.01
N ILE A 183 20.42 -4.43 -27.71
CA ILE A 183 20.70 -5.45 -26.70
C ILE A 183 19.65 -5.36 -25.59
N ASP A 184 18.93 -6.47 -25.35
CA ASP A 184 18.06 -6.60 -24.18
C ASP A 184 18.60 -7.58 -23.13
N LEU A 185 17.94 -7.60 -21.96
CA LEU A 185 18.35 -8.41 -20.83
C LEU A 185 17.25 -9.39 -20.42
N MET A 186 17.64 -10.58 -19.93
CA MET A 186 16.75 -11.42 -19.13
C MET A 186 16.54 -10.77 -17.75
N CYS A 187 15.54 -9.89 -17.70
CA CYS A 187 15.32 -8.97 -16.57
C CYS A 187 14.41 -9.57 -15.49
N HIS A 188 14.86 -9.54 -14.23
CA HIS A 188 14.08 -9.99 -13.07
C HIS A 188 12.84 -9.09 -12.81
N GLY A 189 12.97 -7.79 -13.07
CA GLY A 189 11.95 -6.78 -12.83
C GLY A 189 12.59 -5.43 -12.50
N GLY A 190 11.84 -4.34 -12.69
CA GLY A 190 12.25 -2.99 -12.32
C GLY A 190 11.77 -2.65 -10.91
N PRO A 191 12.63 -2.68 -9.88
CA PRO A 191 12.27 -2.22 -8.54
C PRO A 191 12.14 -0.70 -8.49
N SER A 192 11.31 -0.22 -7.58
CA SER A 192 10.96 1.19 -7.40
C SER A 192 12.19 2.07 -7.11
N PRO A 193 12.46 3.09 -7.94
CA PRO A 193 13.43 4.14 -7.65
C PRO A 193 13.19 4.85 -6.31
N LYS A 194 11.93 5.09 -5.93
CA LYS A 194 11.60 5.71 -4.63
C LYS A 194 11.97 4.81 -3.45
N VAL A 195 11.77 3.50 -3.56
CA VAL A 195 12.21 2.54 -2.54
C VAL A 195 13.74 2.51 -2.43
N PHE A 196 14.45 2.59 -3.56
CA PHE A 196 15.91 2.67 -3.56
C PHE A 196 16.44 3.97 -2.92
N GLN A 197 15.83 5.12 -3.23
CA GLN A 197 16.19 6.39 -2.60
C GLN A 197 15.92 6.38 -1.08
N LYS A 198 14.81 5.78 -0.65
CA LYS A 198 14.52 5.55 0.79
C LYS A 198 15.56 4.64 1.44
N TYR A 199 15.96 3.56 0.76
CA TYR A 199 17.04 2.67 1.20
C TYR A 199 18.34 3.45 1.42
N LEU A 200 18.78 4.23 0.43
CA LEU A 200 20.02 5.01 0.52
C LEU A 200 19.98 5.98 1.70
N LYS A 201 18.82 6.63 1.94
CA LYS A 201 18.64 7.57 3.04
C LYS A 201 18.61 6.88 4.42
N GLU A 202 17.79 5.86 4.59
CA GLU A 202 17.49 5.27 5.90
C GLU A 202 18.56 4.26 6.35
N VAL A 203 18.95 3.33 5.48
CA VAL A 203 19.88 2.25 5.84
C VAL A 203 21.30 2.78 6.00
N HIS A 204 21.70 3.77 5.20
CA HIS A 204 23.00 4.41 5.31
C HIS A 204 23.00 5.68 6.19
N LYS A 205 21.91 5.90 6.95
CA LYS A 205 21.83 6.92 8.01
C LYS A 205 22.21 8.33 7.54
N GLY A 206 21.85 8.69 6.30
CA GLY A 206 22.16 10.00 5.71
C GLY A 206 23.62 10.26 5.36
N LYS A 207 24.51 9.26 5.39
CA LYS A 207 25.89 9.41 4.90
C LYS A 207 25.89 9.77 3.41
N GLN A 208 26.84 10.62 3.00
CA GLN A 208 27.03 10.96 1.60
C GLN A 208 27.59 9.74 0.84
N VAL A 209 26.74 9.12 0.03
CA VAL A 209 27.09 7.99 -0.83
C VAL A 209 27.87 8.48 -2.05
N THR A 210 28.96 7.79 -2.39
CA THR A 210 29.81 8.10 -3.55
C THR A 210 29.86 6.96 -4.56
N TYR A 211 29.47 5.75 -4.16
CA TYR A 211 29.47 4.57 -5.02
C TYR A 211 28.43 3.56 -4.55
N VAL A 212 27.71 2.97 -5.50
CA VAL A 212 26.84 1.82 -5.28
C VAL A 212 27.18 0.75 -6.30
N SER A 213 27.37 -0.47 -5.82
CA SER A 213 27.51 -1.66 -6.66
C SER A 213 26.62 -2.78 -6.16
N PHE A 214 25.88 -3.35 -7.09
CA PHE A 214 25.11 -4.57 -6.92
C PHE A 214 25.93 -5.83 -7.18
N ARG A 215 27.24 -5.65 -7.42
CA ARG A 215 28.19 -6.69 -7.79
C ARG A 215 29.63 -6.24 -7.53
N ASP A 216 30.06 -6.31 -6.27
CA ASP A 216 31.47 -6.11 -5.89
C ASP A 216 32.22 -7.44 -6.07
N LYS A 217 32.81 -7.63 -7.26
CA LYS A 217 33.53 -8.86 -7.59
C LYS A 217 34.89 -8.98 -6.91
N ASP A 218 35.47 -7.85 -6.52
CA ASP A 218 36.74 -7.82 -5.80
C ASP A 218 36.58 -8.42 -4.40
N TYR A 219 35.42 -8.18 -3.76
CA TYR A 219 35.16 -8.67 -2.41
C TYR A 219 34.33 -9.95 -2.35
N PHE A 220 33.29 -10.08 -3.16
CA PHE A 220 32.35 -11.21 -3.10
C PHE A 220 32.48 -12.20 -4.26
N GLY A 221 33.44 -12.00 -5.17
CA GLY A 221 33.50 -12.75 -6.42
C GLY A 221 32.27 -12.50 -7.31
N TRP A 222 32.05 -13.33 -8.32
CA TRP A 222 30.89 -13.20 -9.20
C TRP A 222 29.59 -13.61 -8.48
N SER A 223 28.94 -12.63 -7.84
CA SER A 223 27.73 -12.80 -7.04
C SER A 223 26.83 -11.56 -7.10
N THR A 224 25.66 -11.61 -6.46
CA THR A 224 24.70 -10.51 -6.42
C THR A 224 24.59 -9.98 -5.00
N GLU A 225 25.58 -9.18 -4.60
CA GLU A 225 25.74 -8.67 -3.23
C GLU A 225 25.91 -7.15 -3.24
N MET A 226 25.50 -6.48 -2.17
CA MET A 226 25.46 -5.01 -2.09
C MET A 226 26.77 -4.46 -1.54
N THR A 227 27.31 -3.45 -2.23
CA THR A 227 28.40 -2.61 -1.72
C THR A 227 28.08 -1.13 -1.93
N VAL A 228 28.25 -0.34 -0.87
CA VAL A 228 28.09 1.11 -0.89
C VAL A 228 29.31 1.76 -0.25
N LYS A 229 29.92 2.74 -0.93
CA LYS A 229 31.04 3.54 -0.39
C LYS A 229 30.57 4.95 -0.10
N TYR A 230 31.19 5.56 0.90
CA TYR A 230 30.86 6.89 1.39
C TYR A 230 32.00 7.88 1.16
N ALA A 231 31.69 9.17 1.17
CA ALA A 231 32.69 10.25 1.07
C ALA A 231 33.68 10.26 2.25
N ASP A 232 33.27 9.74 3.42
CA ASP A 232 34.12 9.62 4.61
C ASP A 232 35.11 8.41 4.55
N GLY A 233 35.15 7.71 3.41
CA GLY A 233 35.97 6.51 3.22
C GLY A 233 35.35 5.22 3.79
N GLY A 234 34.20 5.30 4.47
CA GLY A 234 33.51 4.14 4.99
C GLY A 234 32.92 3.26 3.87
N ILE A 235 32.82 1.96 4.13
CA ILE A 235 32.29 0.97 3.19
C ILE A 235 31.22 0.14 3.90
N TYR A 236 30.05 0.03 3.29
CA TYR A 236 28.99 -0.91 3.66
C TYR A 236 29.00 -2.07 2.67
N ARG A 237 29.09 -3.29 3.19
CA ARG A 237 29.02 -4.53 2.41
C ARG A 237 28.05 -5.50 3.06
N LYS A 238 27.06 -5.96 2.32
CA LYS A 238 26.07 -6.92 2.82
C LYS A 238 25.71 -7.94 1.76
N ARG A 239 25.56 -9.18 2.22
CA ARG A 239 24.98 -10.25 1.40
C ARG A 239 23.49 -9.97 1.16
N ARG A 240 22.94 -10.47 0.06
CA ARG A 240 21.55 -10.28 -0.39
C ARG A 240 20.49 -10.72 0.62
N GLY A 241 20.81 -11.71 1.45
CA GLY A 241 19.93 -12.18 2.52
C GLY A 241 19.90 -11.26 3.75
N GLU A 242 20.89 -10.38 3.89
CA GLU A 242 21.01 -9.43 5.00
C GLU A 242 20.64 -8.02 4.58
N ASP A 243 20.91 -7.65 3.32
CA ASP A 243 20.67 -6.31 2.82
C ASP A 243 19.16 -6.02 2.63
N PRO A 244 18.62 -4.95 3.25
CA PRO A 244 17.20 -4.62 3.17
C PRO A 244 16.70 -4.38 1.74
N TYR A 245 17.54 -3.82 0.85
CA TYR A 245 17.14 -3.59 -0.53
C TYR A 245 16.93 -4.91 -1.29
N TYR A 246 17.88 -5.85 -1.14
CA TYR A 246 17.75 -7.17 -1.76
C TYR A 246 16.63 -8.01 -1.16
N ARG A 247 16.40 -7.93 0.16
CA ARG A 247 15.25 -8.56 0.84
C ARG A 247 13.90 -8.05 0.31
N ALA A 248 13.83 -6.80 -0.18
CA ALA A 248 12.66 -6.28 -0.89
C ALA A 248 12.61 -6.71 -2.37
N PHE A 249 13.73 -6.59 -3.08
CA PHE A 249 13.79 -6.76 -4.53
C PHE A 249 13.66 -8.21 -4.99
N LEU A 250 14.49 -9.13 -4.47
CA LEU A 250 14.53 -10.51 -4.97
C LEU A 250 13.21 -11.26 -4.76
N PRO A 251 12.48 -11.07 -3.65
CA PRO A 251 11.15 -11.66 -3.51
C PRO A 251 10.06 -10.93 -4.28
N CYS A 252 10.37 -9.96 -5.16
CA CYS A 252 9.40 -9.16 -5.91
C CYS A 252 8.45 -8.30 -5.05
N LEU A 253 8.88 -7.80 -3.88
CA LEU A 253 8.05 -6.90 -3.06
C LEU A 253 8.05 -5.46 -3.59
N SER A 254 9.18 -5.00 -4.12
CA SER A 254 9.39 -3.61 -4.56
C SER A 254 9.31 -3.40 -6.08
N VAL A 255 8.89 -4.41 -6.85
CA VAL A 255 8.88 -4.39 -8.32
C VAL A 255 7.62 -3.73 -8.89
N ARG A 256 7.76 -3.13 -10.08
CA ARG A 256 6.65 -2.54 -10.83
C ARG A 256 5.53 -3.56 -11.09
N PRO A 257 4.24 -3.18 -11.02
CA PRO A 257 3.13 -4.12 -11.26
C PRO A 257 3.23 -4.83 -12.62
N HIS A 258 3.60 -4.09 -13.67
CA HIS A 258 3.80 -4.64 -15.02
C HIS A 258 4.79 -5.80 -15.07
N CYS A 259 5.84 -5.79 -14.24
CA CYS A 259 6.86 -6.85 -14.26
C CYS A 259 6.29 -8.22 -13.91
N GLN A 260 5.12 -8.28 -13.26
CA GLN A 260 4.45 -9.53 -12.89
C GLN A 260 3.67 -10.16 -14.05
N ILE A 261 3.40 -9.38 -15.11
CA ILE A 261 2.66 -9.79 -16.31
C ILE A 261 3.45 -9.46 -17.58
N CYS A 262 4.78 -9.36 -17.47
CA CYS A 262 5.64 -8.82 -18.52
C CYS A 262 5.56 -9.66 -19.80
N PHE A 263 5.04 -9.07 -20.89
CA PHE A 263 5.10 -9.67 -22.23
C PHE A 263 6.54 -9.84 -22.70
N TYR A 264 7.46 -8.98 -22.23
CA TYR A 264 8.84 -8.87 -22.67
C TYR A 264 9.79 -9.83 -21.95
N SER A 265 9.29 -10.83 -21.22
CA SER A 265 10.08 -11.89 -20.57
C SER A 265 9.92 -13.26 -21.22
N ARG A 266 9.38 -13.31 -22.45
CA ARG A 266 9.18 -14.53 -23.24
C ARG A 266 9.80 -14.39 -24.64
N LEU A 267 9.91 -15.52 -25.33
CA LEU A 267 10.25 -15.57 -26.75
C LEU A 267 9.03 -15.23 -27.63
N PRO A 268 9.23 -14.65 -28.82
CA PRO A 268 10.46 -14.03 -29.30
C PRO A 268 10.89 -12.79 -28.49
N ARG A 269 12.22 -12.59 -28.37
CA ARG A 269 12.82 -11.42 -27.71
C ARG A 269 12.74 -10.19 -28.61
N GLN A 270 13.03 -9.01 -28.07
CA GLN A 270 12.78 -7.74 -28.76
C GLN A 270 14.05 -7.17 -29.39
N ALA A 271 15.18 -7.35 -28.73
CA ALA A 271 16.47 -6.90 -29.22
C ALA A 271 17.09 -7.84 -30.26
N ASP A 272 18.16 -7.41 -30.91
CA ASP A 272 18.97 -8.24 -31.81
C ASP A 272 19.78 -9.29 -31.03
N MET A 273 20.25 -8.93 -29.83
CA MET A 273 20.85 -9.84 -28.85
C MET A 273 20.17 -9.74 -27.47
N THR A 274 20.11 -10.87 -26.76
CA THR A 274 19.71 -10.91 -25.34
C THR A 274 20.88 -11.39 -24.48
N LEU A 275 21.14 -10.70 -23.36
CA LEU A 275 22.17 -11.08 -22.40
C LEU A 275 21.60 -11.43 -21.03
N ALA A 276 22.25 -12.36 -20.34
CA ALA A 276 22.00 -12.64 -18.93
C ALA A 276 23.25 -13.16 -18.22
N ASP A 277 23.22 -13.19 -16.88
CA ASP A 277 24.16 -13.98 -16.10
C ASP A 277 23.87 -15.47 -16.32
N PHE A 278 24.85 -16.36 -16.48
CA PHE A 278 24.59 -17.80 -16.55
C PHE A 278 24.57 -18.44 -15.15
N TRP A 279 23.60 -18.05 -14.32
CA TRP A 279 23.47 -18.60 -12.97
C TRP A 279 23.27 -20.11 -12.98
N GLY A 280 24.16 -20.84 -12.28
CA GLY A 280 24.13 -22.29 -12.26
C GLY A 280 24.86 -22.96 -13.43
N VAL A 281 25.64 -22.22 -14.21
CA VAL A 281 26.47 -22.75 -15.32
C VAL A 281 27.33 -23.94 -14.90
N GLN A 282 27.85 -23.96 -13.68
CA GLN A 282 28.62 -25.09 -13.15
C GLN A 282 27.82 -26.40 -13.05
N LYS A 283 26.49 -26.32 -12.97
CA LYS A 283 25.60 -27.49 -13.02
C LYS A 283 25.29 -27.92 -14.45
N TYR A 284 25.35 -26.98 -15.40
CA TYR A 284 25.18 -27.25 -16.82
C TYR A 284 26.45 -27.89 -17.40
N ASN A 285 27.58 -27.19 -17.27
CA ASN A 285 28.89 -27.67 -17.63
C ASN A 285 29.96 -26.94 -16.77
N PRO A 286 30.67 -27.65 -15.86
CA PRO A 286 31.73 -27.07 -15.05
C PRO A 286 32.85 -26.39 -15.86
N ALA A 287 33.12 -26.84 -17.09
CA ALA A 287 34.16 -26.24 -17.95
C ALA A 287 33.79 -24.84 -18.46
N TYR A 288 32.52 -24.44 -18.37
CA TYR A 288 32.05 -23.16 -18.90
C TYR A 288 32.15 -22.03 -17.86
N THR A 289 32.82 -22.27 -16.72
CA THR A 289 33.02 -21.25 -15.71
C THR A 289 34.32 -21.42 -14.94
N ASP A 290 34.92 -20.29 -14.63
CA ASP A 290 36.09 -20.13 -13.76
C ASP A 290 35.75 -19.24 -12.55
N GLY A 291 34.46 -18.96 -12.33
CA GLY A 291 33.97 -18.15 -11.22
C GLY A 291 34.08 -16.63 -11.35
N LYS A 292 34.59 -16.07 -12.46
CA LYS A 292 34.68 -14.58 -12.62
C LYS A 292 33.58 -13.96 -13.49
N GLY A 293 32.75 -14.80 -14.11
CA GLY A 293 31.53 -14.42 -14.81
C GLY A 293 31.37 -15.09 -16.16
N THR A 294 30.23 -15.76 -16.36
CA THR A 294 29.82 -16.35 -17.64
C THR A 294 28.43 -15.83 -17.99
N SER A 295 28.25 -15.36 -19.22
CA SER A 295 26.94 -14.88 -19.70
C SER A 295 26.20 -15.93 -20.51
N ILE A 296 24.87 -15.91 -20.43
CA ILE A 296 24.02 -16.42 -21.49
C ILE A 296 23.97 -15.33 -22.56
N LEU A 297 24.28 -15.70 -23.80
CA LEU A 297 24.15 -14.87 -24.99
C LEU A 297 23.12 -15.51 -25.92
N VAL A 298 22.12 -14.75 -26.35
CA VAL A 298 21.13 -15.19 -27.32
C VAL A 298 21.18 -14.28 -28.54
N THR A 299 21.30 -14.87 -29.74
CA THR A 299 21.22 -14.13 -31.01
C THR A 299 19.81 -14.27 -31.57
N ASN A 300 19.01 -13.19 -31.47
CA ASN A 300 17.57 -13.24 -31.73
C ASN A 300 17.21 -13.11 -33.22
N ASN A 301 18.15 -12.66 -34.05
CA ASN A 301 17.99 -12.46 -35.49
C ASN A 301 19.35 -12.38 -36.19
N GLN A 302 19.36 -12.05 -37.49
CA GLN A 302 20.58 -12.00 -38.29
C GLN A 302 21.56 -10.92 -37.81
N LYS A 303 21.09 -9.73 -37.43
CA LYS A 303 21.96 -8.68 -36.87
C LYS A 303 22.69 -9.17 -35.62
N GLY A 304 22.01 -9.93 -34.76
CA GLY A 304 22.62 -10.57 -33.59
C GLY A 304 23.72 -11.56 -33.97
N ARG A 305 23.49 -12.39 -34.99
CA ARG A 305 24.51 -13.32 -35.50
C ARG A 305 25.72 -12.58 -36.10
N ASP A 306 25.47 -11.54 -36.89
CA ASP A 306 26.52 -10.73 -37.51
C ASP A 306 27.39 -10.02 -36.47
N MET A 307 26.78 -9.46 -35.41
CA MET A 307 27.52 -8.86 -34.30
C MET A 307 28.34 -9.91 -33.54
N LEU A 308 27.81 -11.12 -33.34
CA LEU A 308 28.55 -12.20 -32.68
C LEU A 308 29.82 -12.55 -33.46
N GLU A 309 29.73 -12.69 -34.79
CA GLU A 309 30.91 -12.98 -35.60
C GLU A 309 31.97 -11.86 -35.53
N LYS A 310 31.56 -10.59 -35.47
CA LYS A 310 32.49 -9.46 -35.29
C LYS A 310 33.26 -9.56 -33.98
N ILE A 311 32.58 -9.87 -32.88
CA ILE A 311 33.22 -9.91 -31.54
C ILE A 311 33.84 -11.28 -31.20
N ARG A 312 33.63 -12.31 -32.03
CA ARG A 312 33.99 -13.70 -31.74
C ARG A 312 35.46 -13.88 -31.36
N HIS A 313 36.36 -13.23 -32.08
CA HIS A 313 37.81 -13.30 -31.85
C HIS A 313 38.26 -12.73 -30.49
N ARG A 314 37.37 -12.01 -29.79
CA ARG A 314 37.61 -11.42 -28.46
C ARG A 314 36.97 -12.23 -27.32
N LEU A 315 36.34 -13.36 -27.63
CA LEU A 315 35.72 -14.25 -26.66
C LEU A 315 36.67 -15.40 -26.33
N LEU A 316 36.91 -15.62 -25.03
CA LEU A 316 37.67 -16.78 -24.55
C LEU A 316 36.79 -18.03 -24.43
N LEU A 317 35.49 -17.84 -24.23
CA LEU A 317 34.48 -18.90 -24.31
C LEU A 317 33.36 -18.44 -25.24
N LEU A 318 33.00 -19.30 -26.18
CA LEU A 318 31.77 -19.20 -26.97
C LEU A 318 31.29 -20.62 -27.29
N GLU A 319 30.45 -21.15 -26.43
CA GLU A 319 29.98 -22.54 -26.52
C GLU A 319 28.45 -22.59 -26.65
N PRO A 320 27.89 -23.42 -27.53
CA PRO A 320 26.44 -23.54 -27.67
C PRO A 320 25.82 -24.08 -26.37
N VAL A 321 24.60 -23.60 -26.08
CA VAL A 321 23.80 -24.00 -24.92
C VAL A 321 22.42 -24.42 -25.37
N GLU A 322 21.93 -25.52 -24.83
CA GLU A 322 20.57 -25.98 -25.08
C GLU A 322 19.54 -24.95 -24.60
N ARG A 323 18.77 -24.38 -25.53
CA ARG A 323 17.68 -23.44 -25.23
C ARG A 323 16.70 -23.98 -24.18
N LYS A 324 16.40 -25.28 -24.23
CA LYS A 324 15.52 -25.97 -23.25
C LYS A 324 16.04 -25.82 -21.82
N TYR A 325 17.34 -25.87 -21.61
CA TYR A 325 17.94 -25.68 -20.29
C TYR A 325 17.66 -24.27 -19.77
N ILE A 326 17.89 -23.24 -20.60
CA ILE A 326 17.65 -21.83 -20.25
C ILE A 326 16.17 -21.57 -19.93
N LEU A 327 15.26 -22.11 -20.74
CA LEU A 327 13.81 -21.95 -20.55
C LEU A 327 13.28 -22.58 -19.25
N THR A 328 13.95 -23.61 -18.74
CA THR A 328 13.49 -24.38 -17.57
C THR A 328 14.19 -23.97 -16.26
N HIS A 329 15.37 -23.34 -16.34
CA HIS A 329 16.19 -23.02 -15.17
C HIS A 329 16.16 -21.53 -14.83
N GLY A 330 15.12 -21.13 -14.10
CA GLY A 330 15.13 -20.01 -13.14
C GLY A 330 15.26 -18.57 -13.67
N GLN A 331 15.50 -18.36 -14.97
CA GLN A 331 15.63 -17.02 -15.55
C GLN A 331 14.35 -16.60 -16.28
N PRO A 332 14.03 -15.29 -16.31
CA PRO A 332 12.82 -14.76 -16.93
C PRO A 332 12.94 -14.74 -18.46
N PHE A 333 13.07 -15.91 -19.05
CA PHE A 333 13.24 -16.16 -20.48
C PHE A 333 11.96 -16.75 -21.11
N ALA A 334 11.17 -17.48 -20.32
CA ALA A 334 9.88 -18.04 -20.74
C ALA A 334 8.67 -17.28 -20.15
N LYS A 335 8.81 -16.74 -18.94
CA LYS A 335 7.73 -16.07 -18.19
C LYS A 335 8.33 -15.13 -17.13
N PRO A 336 7.57 -14.13 -16.66
CA PRO A 336 8.04 -13.25 -15.60
C PRO A 336 8.18 -14.02 -14.28
N PHE A 337 8.91 -13.44 -13.32
CA PHE A 337 8.91 -13.92 -11.95
C PHE A 337 7.50 -13.83 -11.34
N ARG A 338 7.18 -14.77 -10.45
CA ARG A 338 5.89 -14.81 -9.77
C ARG A 338 5.72 -13.55 -8.92
N SER A 339 4.54 -12.95 -9.00
CA SER A 339 4.11 -11.90 -8.08
C SER A 339 4.20 -12.36 -6.63
N ASN A 340 4.66 -11.49 -5.74
CA ASN A 340 4.59 -11.71 -4.31
C ASN A 340 3.24 -11.24 -3.78
N ALA A 341 2.51 -12.13 -3.10
CA ALA A 341 1.22 -11.80 -2.50
C ALA A 341 1.30 -10.64 -1.49
N LYS A 342 2.50 -10.36 -0.94
CA LYS A 342 2.74 -9.29 0.03
C LYS A 342 3.25 -7.99 -0.61
N ARG A 343 3.36 -7.90 -1.94
CA ARG A 343 3.86 -6.72 -2.67
C ARG A 343 3.05 -5.47 -2.34
N ASP A 344 1.73 -5.51 -2.50
CA ASP A 344 0.89 -4.33 -2.26
C ASP A 344 0.90 -3.91 -0.79
N ARG A 345 1.01 -4.88 0.13
CA ARG A 345 1.21 -4.59 1.55
C ARG A 345 2.55 -3.90 1.78
N PHE A 346 3.64 -4.40 1.22
CA PHE A 346 4.97 -3.78 1.33
C PHE A 346 4.96 -2.35 0.77
N MET A 347 4.40 -2.15 -0.43
CA MET A 347 4.33 -0.84 -1.07
C MET A 347 3.47 0.17 -0.30
N LYS A 348 2.45 -0.28 0.45
CA LYS A 348 1.72 0.57 1.41
C LYS A 348 2.54 0.86 2.65
N LEU A 349 3.15 -0.16 3.27
CA LEU A 349 3.90 0.00 4.51
C LEU A 349 5.15 0.87 4.33
N ILE A 350 5.89 0.72 3.22
CA ILE A 350 7.13 1.46 2.96
C ILE A 350 6.92 2.97 2.81
N GLN A 351 5.69 3.40 2.50
CA GLN A 351 5.31 4.81 2.45
C GLN A 351 5.12 5.42 3.85
N LYS A 352 4.69 4.61 4.83
CA LYS A 352 4.37 5.07 6.19
C LYS A 352 5.45 4.75 7.22
N PHE A 353 6.22 3.68 7.02
CA PHE A 353 7.16 3.14 8.00
C PHE A 353 8.60 3.12 7.48
N PRO A 354 9.61 3.03 8.38
CA PRO A 354 10.98 2.75 7.99
C PRO A 354 11.09 1.42 7.21
N MET A 355 12.08 1.32 6.32
CA MET A 355 12.26 0.16 5.44
C MET A 355 12.34 -1.17 6.20
N GLU A 356 13.12 -1.20 7.28
CA GLU A 356 13.29 -2.42 8.09
C GLU A 356 11.96 -2.88 8.68
N LYS A 357 11.15 -1.96 9.23
CA LYS A 357 9.84 -2.28 9.79
C LYS A 357 8.89 -2.81 8.73
N ALA A 358 8.84 -2.18 7.56
CA ALA A 358 7.99 -2.63 6.45
C ALA A 358 8.36 -4.05 5.99
N LEU A 359 9.67 -4.36 5.91
CA LEU A 359 10.17 -5.69 5.57
C LEU A 359 9.80 -6.72 6.65
N GLU A 360 10.09 -6.46 7.91
CA GLU A 360 9.81 -7.40 9.01
C GLU A 360 8.32 -7.74 9.11
N CYS A 361 7.44 -6.74 8.99
CA CYS A 361 6.00 -6.94 8.96
C CYS A 361 5.58 -7.86 7.79
N CYS A 362 6.15 -7.65 6.60
CA CYS A 362 5.86 -8.49 5.45
C CYS A 362 6.44 -9.90 5.61
N GLU A 363 7.70 -10.07 6.00
CA GLU A 363 8.34 -11.38 6.13
C GLU A 363 7.64 -12.26 7.18
N ARG A 364 7.30 -11.68 8.34
CA ARG A 364 6.68 -12.41 9.46
C ARG A 364 5.16 -12.46 9.41
N ASP A 365 4.55 -11.77 8.45
CA ASP A 365 3.11 -11.57 8.42
C ASP A 365 2.55 -10.93 9.71
N HIS A 366 3.34 -9.98 10.27
CA HIS A 366 3.15 -9.41 11.61
C HIS A 366 2.49 -8.04 11.58
N PHE A 367 1.68 -7.77 12.60
CA PHE A 367 0.99 -6.52 12.84
C PHE A 367 1.16 -6.06 14.29
N ASP A 368 1.35 -4.78 14.52
CA ASP A 368 1.43 -4.25 15.87
C ASP A 368 0.05 -4.30 16.57
N VAL A 369 -1.03 -4.03 15.83
CA VAL A 369 -2.39 -3.94 16.39
C VAL A 369 -3.40 -4.65 15.49
N GLY A 370 -4.11 -5.62 16.04
CA GLY A 370 -5.35 -6.13 15.46
C GLY A 370 -6.53 -5.27 15.92
N ILE A 371 -7.15 -4.53 15.01
CA ILE A 371 -8.38 -3.78 15.28
C ILE A 371 -9.55 -4.69 14.93
N CYS A 372 -10.31 -5.09 15.95
CA CYS A 372 -11.52 -5.88 15.73
C CYS A 372 -12.72 -4.97 15.62
N GLY A 373 -13.43 -5.08 14.51
CA GLY A 373 -14.60 -4.29 14.20
C GLY A 373 -15.40 -4.86 13.04
N GLY A 374 -16.72 -4.61 13.05
CA GLY A 374 -17.54 -4.63 11.84
C GLY A 374 -18.02 -6.01 11.37
N GLY A 375 -18.98 -6.59 12.10
CA GLY A 375 -19.90 -7.61 11.58
C GLY A 375 -21.38 -7.30 11.83
N SER A 376 -21.74 -6.19 12.50
CA SER A 376 -23.14 -5.94 12.91
C SER A 376 -23.64 -4.47 12.86
N SER A 377 -23.00 -3.57 12.13
CA SER A 377 -23.64 -2.28 11.81
C SER A 377 -23.16 -1.73 10.47
N GLU A 378 -24.00 -1.87 9.46
CA GLU A 378 -23.74 -1.60 8.04
C GLU A 378 -23.77 -0.10 7.66
N SER A 379 -23.91 0.80 8.65
CA SER A 379 -23.99 2.25 8.40
C SER A 379 -22.63 2.85 7.99
N TYR A 380 -22.67 3.81 7.07
CA TYR A 380 -21.50 4.60 6.61
C TYR A 380 -20.64 5.16 7.76
N GLY A 381 -21.28 5.72 8.80
CA GLY A 381 -20.57 6.35 9.92
C GLY A 381 -19.72 5.39 10.74
N ASN A 382 -20.20 4.16 10.98
CA ASN A 382 -19.45 3.16 11.73
C ASN A 382 -18.22 2.67 10.93
N LEU A 383 -18.39 2.42 9.64
CA LEU A 383 -17.29 2.06 8.73
C LEU A 383 -16.19 3.14 8.74
N LEU A 384 -16.59 4.41 8.66
CA LEU A 384 -15.67 5.56 8.73
C LEU A 384 -15.00 5.72 10.09
N SER A 385 -15.68 5.39 11.19
CA SER A 385 -15.07 5.37 12.52
C SER A 385 -13.93 4.35 12.62
N TYR A 386 -14.15 3.10 12.18
CA TYR A 386 -13.08 2.09 12.15
C TYR A 386 -11.95 2.45 11.20
N TYR A 387 -12.28 3.02 10.04
CA TYR A 387 -11.29 3.51 9.08
C TYR A 387 -10.43 4.64 9.67
N ALA A 388 -11.04 5.60 10.37
CA ALA A 388 -10.34 6.69 11.03
C ALA A 388 -9.49 6.20 12.21
N LEU A 389 -9.97 5.22 12.96
CA LEU A 389 -9.23 4.58 14.05
C LEU A 389 -7.99 3.86 13.53
N ALA A 390 -8.13 3.06 12.46
CA ALA A 390 -7.02 2.36 11.83
C ALA A 390 -5.95 3.33 11.34
N ASN A 391 -6.34 4.38 10.61
CA ASN A 391 -5.39 5.39 10.14
C ASN A 391 -4.75 6.15 11.31
N THR A 392 -5.50 6.46 12.37
CA THR A 392 -4.92 7.11 13.56
C THR A 392 -3.88 6.23 14.24
N VAL A 393 -4.09 4.91 14.32
CA VAL A 393 -3.12 3.97 14.87
C VAL A 393 -1.88 3.88 13.97
N GLU A 394 -2.05 3.91 12.64
CA GLU A 394 -0.94 3.97 11.68
C GLU A 394 -0.14 5.27 11.77
N ASP A 395 -0.79 6.42 11.91
CA ASP A 395 -0.17 7.73 12.11
C ASP A 395 0.64 7.78 13.42
N LEU A 396 0.24 6.99 14.41
CA LEU A 396 0.99 6.80 15.67
C LEU A 396 2.18 5.84 15.53
N GLY A 397 2.43 5.30 14.34
CA GLY A 397 3.58 4.45 14.03
C GLY A 397 3.34 2.95 14.17
N TYR A 398 2.09 2.49 14.23
CA TYR A 398 1.74 1.07 14.41
C TYR A 398 1.04 0.50 13.18
N THR A 399 1.46 -0.69 12.75
CA THR A 399 0.79 -1.45 11.69
C THR A 399 -0.51 -2.05 12.18
N VAL A 400 -1.54 -2.02 11.33
CA VAL A 400 -2.90 -2.45 11.67
C VAL A 400 -3.31 -3.66 10.84
N LEU A 401 -3.92 -4.64 11.49
CA LEU A 401 -4.76 -5.65 10.86
C LEU A 401 -6.21 -5.36 11.21
N MET A 402 -7.06 -5.15 10.21
CA MET A 402 -8.51 -5.12 10.42
C MET A 402 -9.04 -6.54 10.52
N ILE A 403 -9.78 -6.83 11.59
CA ILE A 403 -10.31 -8.16 11.90
C ILE A 403 -11.84 -8.03 11.98
N GLY A 404 -12.57 -8.83 11.20
CA GLY A 404 -14.04 -8.93 11.27
C GLY A 404 -14.52 -9.47 12.62
N GLN A 405 -15.83 -9.66 12.82
CA GLN A 405 -16.33 -10.12 14.12
C GLN A 405 -15.86 -11.56 14.41
N PRO A 406 -15.06 -11.78 15.47
CA PRO A 406 -14.60 -13.12 15.84
C PRO A 406 -15.79 -14.01 16.18
N GLN A 407 -15.81 -15.26 15.69
CA GLN A 407 -16.90 -16.25 15.86
C GLN A 407 -18.17 -16.01 15.00
N LYS A 408 -18.32 -14.85 14.36
CA LYS A 408 -19.31 -14.61 13.29
C LYS A 408 -18.68 -14.74 11.90
N ASP A 409 -17.55 -14.07 11.70
CA ASP A 409 -16.87 -13.94 10.41
C ASP A 409 -15.53 -14.69 10.34
N VAL A 410 -15.04 -15.19 11.48
CA VAL A 410 -13.72 -15.83 11.62
C VAL A 410 -13.83 -17.12 12.44
N SER A 411 -13.33 -18.22 11.90
CA SER A 411 -13.41 -19.54 12.55
C SER A 411 -12.48 -19.64 13.78
N VAL A 412 -12.83 -20.48 14.77
CA VAL A 412 -12.05 -20.68 16.00
C VAL A 412 -10.56 -21.02 15.75
N PRO A 413 -10.18 -21.85 14.75
CA PRO A 413 -8.77 -22.10 14.40
C PRO A 413 -8.03 -20.86 13.86
N GLU A 414 -8.70 -19.97 13.13
CA GLU A 414 -8.11 -18.75 12.55
C GLU A 414 -7.87 -17.69 13.62
N VAL A 415 -8.75 -17.60 14.61
CA VAL A 415 -8.61 -16.68 15.74
C VAL A 415 -7.38 -17.00 16.62
N GLY A 416 -6.95 -18.27 16.67
CA GLY A 416 -5.69 -18.67 17.30
C GLY A 416 -4.48 -18.02 16.63
N LYS A 417 -4.43 -18.01 15.29
CA LYS A 417 -3.32 -17.44 14.50
C LYS A 417 -3.17 -15.93 14.69
N LEU A 418 -4.28 -15.22 14.94
CA LEU A 418 -4.25 -13.78 15.23
C LEU A 418 -3.37 -13.47 16.46
N ASN A 419 -3.29 -14.38 17.43
CA ASN A 419 -2.41 -14.21 18.58
C ASN A 419 -0.92 -14.31 18.20
N ASP A 420 -0.56 -14.98 17.11
CA ASP A 420 0.82 -15.03 16.65
C ASP A 420 1.14 -13.85 15.71
N GLN A 421 0.13 -13.31 15.03
CA GLN A 421 0.27 -12.21 14.08
C GLN A 421 0.18 -10.81 14.70
N CYS A 422 -0.51 -10.62 15.84
CA CYS A 422 -0.76 -9.31 16.44
C CYS A 422 -0.14 -9.14 17.82
N ASP A 423 0.51 -8.01 18.11
CA ASP A 423 1.02 -7.71 19.47
C ASP A 423 -0.08 -7.27 20.44
N ALA A 424 -1.06 -6.52 19.95
CA ALA A 424 -2.19 -6.01 20.72
C ALA A 424 -3.50 -6.16 19.97
N PHE A 425 -4.61 -6.15 20.71
CA PHE A 425 -5.97 -6.12 20.18
C PHE A 425 -6.70 -4.88 20.65
N LEU A 426 -7.35 -4.19 19.72
CA LEU A 426 -8.05 -2.94 19.94
C LEU A 426 -9.48 -3.04 19.42
N MET A 427 -10.43 -2.64 20.26
CA MET A 427 -11.86 -2.57 19.92
C MET A 427 -12.28 -1.13 19.66
N GLY A 428 -13.03 -0.87 18.58
CA GLY A 428 -13.44 0.49 18.16
C GLY A 428 -14.83 0.95 18.64
N SER A 429 -15.32 2.06 18.08
CA SER A 429 -16.42 2.88 18.66
C SER A 429 -17.87 2.46 18.38
N GLY A 430 -18.08 1.24 17.86
CA GLY A 430 -19.43 0.73 17.66
C GLY A 430 -20.16 0.46 18.98
N GLN A 431 -21.47 0.21 18.90
CA GLN A 431 -22.27 -0.35 20.00
C GLN A 431 -21.92 -1.84 20.23
N VAL A 432 -20.63 -2.13 20.37
CA VAL A 432 -20.05 -3.49 20.45
C VAL A 432 -20.38 -4.20 21.76
N TRP A 433 -20.90 -3.48 22.75
CA TRP A 433 -21.35 -4.03 24.03
C TRP A 433 -22.87 -3.96 24.20
N ASN A 434 -23.61 -3.75 23.11
CA ASN A 434 -25.08 -3.77 23.13
C ASN A 434 -25.60 -5.19 22.81
N PRO A 435 -26.12 -5.95 23.79
CA PRO A 435 -26.62 -7.30 23.57
C PRO A 435 -27.86 -7.34 22.67
N SER A 436 -28.58 -6.23 22.51
CA SER A 436 -29.73 -6.13 21.59
C SER A 436 -29.30 -6.11 20.11
N ILE A 437 -28.01 -5.87 19.84
CA ILE A 437 -27.44 -5.80 18.49
C ILE A 437 -26.55 -7.02 18.20
N ASP A 438 -25.96 -7.65 19.22
CA ASP A 438 -25.07 -8.80 19.06
C ASP A 438 -25.65 -10.08 19.68
N GLN A 439 -26.10 -10.99 18.81
CA GLN A 439 -26.64 -12.30 19.19
C GLN A 439 -25.60 -13.23 19.84
N ASN A 440 -24.30 -12.94 19.71
CA ASN A 440 -23.22 -13.72 20.33
C ASN A 440 -22.77 -13.17 21.68
N PHE A 441 -23.41 -12.11 22.20
CA PHE A 441 -23.04 -11.52 23.47
C PHE A 441 -23.05 -12.55 24.61
N PRO A 442 -22.02 -12.59 25.50
CA PRO A 442 -20.82 -11.73 25.54
C PRO A 442 -19.57 -12.33 24.86
N LYS A 443 -19.70 -13.34 23.99
CA LYS A 443 -18.56 -13.98 23.30
C LYS A 443 -18.08 -13.13 22.12
N GLY A 444 -16.79 -13.20 21.79
CA GLY A 444 -16.19 -12.41 20.68
C GLY A 444 -15.93 -10.93 21.02
N CYS A 445 -16.95 -10.21 21.50
CA CYS A 445 -16.94 -8.75 21.71
C CYS A 445 -16.18 -8.25 22.96
N PHE A 446 -15.44 -9.12 23.63
CA PHE A 446 -14.53 -8.75 24.73
C PHE A 446 -13.15 -9.42 24.62
N PHE A 447 -12.74 -9.80 23.40
CA PHE A 447 -11.46 -10.46 23.14
C PHE A 447 -11.28 -11.74 23.96
N ASP A 448 -12.35 -12.51 24.11
CA ASP A 448 -12.35 -13.76 24.86
C ASP A 448 -11.28 -14.74 24.35
N PHE A 449 -11.10 -14.79 23.03
CA PHE A 449 -10.14 -15.60 22.30
C PHE A 449 -8.65 -15.25 22.48
N THR A 450 -8.33 -14.05 22.96
CA THR A 450 -6.93 -13.59 23.06
C THR A 450 -6.23 -14.25 24.23
N THR A 451 -4.96 -14.59 24.08
CA THR A 451 -4.15 -15.18 25.15
C THR A 451 -3.85 -14.16 26.26
N PRO A 452 -3.65 -14.57 27.53
CA PRO A 452 -3.45 -13.66 28.64
C PRO A 452 -2.32 -12.62 28.49
N GLU A 453 -1.34 -12.89 27.63
CA GLU A 453 -0.16 -12.05 27.31
C GLU A 453 -0.45 -10.98 26.27
N LYS A 454 -1.66 -11.01 25.68
CA LYS A 454 -2.05 -10.02 24.69
C LYS A 454 -2.70 -8.84 25.36
N LYS A 455 -2.22 -7.67 24.95
CA LYS A 455 -2.76 -6.38 25.34
C LYS A 455 -4.15 -6.22 24.72
N ARG A 456 -5.11 -5.82 25.54
CA ARG A 456 -6.50 -5.54 25.16
C ARG A 456 -6.81 -4.08 25.44
N ILE A 457 -7.29 -3.39 24.43
CA ILE A 457 -7.64 -1.97 24.47
C ILE A 457 -9.08 -1.82 23.96
N SER A 458 -9.91 -1.05 24.65
CA SER A 458 -11.12 -0.49 24.04
C SER A 458 -10.88 0.99 23.75
N TYR A 459 -11.25 1.42 22.55
CA TYR A 459 -11.22 2.81 22.12
C TYR A 459 -12.64 3.24 21.75
N ALA A 460 -13.22 4.15 22.54
CA ALA A 460 -14.55 4.71 22.33
C ALA A 460 -15.68 3.67 22.20
N ALA A 461 -15.53 2.47 22.75
CA ALA A 461 -16.56 1.43 22.69
C ALA A 461 -17.85 1.89 23.38
N SER A 462 -19.01 1.44 22.90
CA SER A 462 -20.31 1.90 23.40
C SER A 462 -21.24 0.72 23.76
N PHE A 463 -22.04 0.94 24.80
CA PHE A 463 -23.18 0.11 25.20
C PHE A 463 -24.47 0.50 24.47
N GLY A 464 -24.54 1.71 23.90
CA GLY A 464 -25.67 2.18 23.09
C GLY A 464 -26.95 2.47 23.86
N THR A 465 -26.95 2.32 25.18
CA THR A 465 -28.11 2.58 26.06
C THR A 465 -27.64 3.17 27.38
N SER A 466 -28.54 3.85 28.10
CA SER A 466 -28.28 4.44 29.43
C SER A 466 -28.14 3.41 30.56
N GLY A 467 -28.26 2.11 30.25
CA GLY A 467 -28.08 0.99 31.17
C GLY A 467 -27.26 -0.14 30.55
N CYS A 468 -26.99 -1.19 31.33
CA CYS A 468 -26.51 -2.45 30.76
C CYS A 468 -27.69 -3.42 30.67
N SER A 469 -28.06 -3.82 29.46
CA SER A 469 -28.98 -4.93 29.23
C SER A 469 -28.28 -6.28 29.47
N GLY A 470 -29.06 -7.31 29.81
CA GLY A 470 -28.57 -8.67 30.11
C GLY A 470 -28.84 -9.12 31.55
N SER A 471 -28.99 -10.42 31.72
CA SER A 471 -29.16 -11.13 33.00
C SER A 471 -27.97 -10.92 33.94
N GLU A 472 -28.14 -11.16 35.25
CA GLU A 472 -27.04 -11.09 36.23
C GLU A 472 -25.87 -12.01 35.86
N GLU A 473 -26.15 -13.17 35.26
CA GLU A 473 -25.13 -14.12 34.80
C GLU A 473 -24.30 -13.55 33.65
N GLU A 474 -24.96 -12.92 32.67
CA GLU A 474 -24.30 -12.26 31.54
C GLU A 474 -23.46 -11.07 32.02
N GLN A 475 -24.01 -10.25 32.92
CA GLN A 475 -23.27 -9.14 33.52
C GLN A 475 -22.04 -9.64 34.30
N ALA A 476 -22.14 -10.76 35.02
CA ALA A 476 -21.00 -11.38 35.70
C ALA A 476 -19.94 -11.91 34.72
N ALA A 477 -20.34 -12.48 33.59
CA ALA A 477 -19.44 -12.90 32.52
C ALA A 477 -18.71 -11.71 31.89
N VAL A 478 -19.44 -10.66 31.51
CA VAL A 478 -18.90 -9.41 30.96
C VAL A 478 -17.92 -8.76 31.94
N ARG A 479 -18.29 -8.70 33.23
CA ARG A 479 -17.42 -8.21 34.30
C ARG A 479 -16.07 -8.92 34.33
N LYS A 480 -16.07 -10.24 34.19
CA LYS A 480 -14.85 -11.05 34.16
C LYS A 480 -13.99 -10.74 32.93
N LEU A 481 -14.63 -10.47 31.79
CA LEU A 481 -13.95 -10.15 30.54
C LEU A 481 -13.38 -8.72 30.54
N LEU A 482 -14.15 -7.71 30.97
CA LEU A 482 -13.71 -6.32 31.08
C LEU A 482 -12.51 -6.15 32.02
N LYS A 483 -12.42 -6.95 33.10
CA LYS A 483 -11.24 -6.97 33.98
C LYS A 483 -9.93 -7.40 33.29
N ARG A 484 -10.00 -7.96 32.08
CA ARG A 484 -8.82 -8.30 31.26
C ARG A 484 -8.28 -7.11 30.46
N PHE A 485 -9.06 -6.04 30.33
CA PHE A 485 -8.62 -4.83 29.65
C PHE A 485 -7.84 -3.96 30.63
N ARG A 486 -6.66 -3.52 30.19
CA ARG A 486 -5.85 -2.56 30.96
C ARG A 486 -6.24 -1.12 30.63
N PHE A 487 -6.66 -0.90 29.39
CA PHE A 487 -7.06 0.39 28.87
C PHE A 487 -8.49 0.25 28.36
N LEU A 488 -9.42 0.82 29.11
CA LEU A 488 -10.83 0.88 28.76
C LEU A 488 -11.19 2.34 28.52
N SER A 489 -11.69 2.61 27.33
CA SER A 489 -12.37 3.85 27.03
C SER A 489 -13.71 3.61 26.36
N VAL A 490 -14.60 4.57 26.60
CA VAL A 490 -15.99 4.63 26.13
C VAL A 490 -16.22 5.97 25.44
N ARG A 491 -17.24 6.04 24.58
CA ARG A 491 -17.57 7.27 23.86
C ARG A 491 -18.44 8.20 24.70
N GLU A 492 -19.42 7.64 25.41
CA GLU A 492 -20.41 8.38 26.20
C GLU A 492 -19.96 8.56 27.67
N LYS A 493 -20.34 9.68 28.29
CA LYS A 493 -19.93 10.01 29.67
C LYS A 493 -20.64 9.11 30.70
N GLU A 494 -21.90 8.79 30.45
CA GLU A 494 -22.78 7.99 31.32
C GLU A 494 -22.27 6.55 31.45
N GLU A 495 -21.63 6.03 30.39
CA GLU A 495 -21.05 4.69 30.36
C GLU A 495 -19.87 4.52 31.33
N ILE A 496 -19.21 5.61 31.74
CA ILE A 496 -18.21 5.57 32.82
C ILE A 496 -18.86 5.08 34.12
N GLU A 497 -20.08 5.54 34.41
CA GLU A 497 -20.81 5.12 35.60
C GLU A 497 -21.30 3.68 35.49
N ILE A 498 -21.69 3.21 34.29
CA ILE A 498 -22.00 1.79 34.04
C ILE A 498 -20.78 0.91 34.32
N LEU A 499 -19.61 1.25 33.76
CA LEU A 499 -18.36 0.54 33.99
C LEU A 499 -18.00 0.47 35.49
N LYS A 500 -18.23 1.56 36.23
CA LYS A 500 -17.91 1.67 37.65
C LYS A 500 -18.91 0.94 38.55
N LYS A 501 -20.22 1.15 38.37
CA LYS A 501 -21.27 0.62 39.24
C LYS A 501 -21.61 -0.84 38.90
N THR A 502 -21.77 -1.15 37.62
CA THR A 502 -22.21 -2.48 37.15
C THR A 502 -21.06 -3.44 36.96
N PHE A 503 -19.87 -2.99 36.56
CA PHE A 503 -18.74 -3.88 36.26
C PHE A 503 -17.52 -3.72 37.19
N HIS A 504 -17.51 -2.69 38.04
CA HIS A 504 -16.40 -2.33 38.93
C HIS A 504 -15.04 -2.27 38.20
N VAL A 505 -15.04 -1.66 37.02
CA VAL A 505 -13.84 -1.36 36.23
C VAL A 505 -13.76 0.14 35.98
N LYS A 506 -12.55 0.65 35.75
CA LYS A 506 -12.33 2.08 35.44
C LYS A 506 -12.31 2.27 33.92
N GLY A 507 -13.12 3.19 33.42
CA GLY A 507 -13.10 3.65 32.03
C GLY A 507 -12.65 5.10 31.91
N THR A 508 -12.39 5.55 30.69
CA THR A 508 -12.12 6.96 30.34
C THR A 508 -13.01 7.35 29.17
N LYS A 509 -13.66 8.53 29.20
CA LYS A 509 -14.33 9.08 28.01
C LYS A 509 -13.25 9.53 27.02
N VAL A 510 -13.39 9.11 25.77
CA VAL A 510 -12.55 9.57 24.66
C VAL A 510 -13.44 9.98 23.50
N LEU A 511 -12.87 10.77 22.60
CA LEU A 511 -13.55 11.23 21.40
C LEU A 511 -13.77 10.08 20.40
N ASP A 512 -14.89 10.12 19.69
CA ASP A 512 -15.16 9.17 18.60
C ASP A 512 -14.04 9.23 17.54
N PRO A 513 -13.60 8.07 16.99
CA PRO A 513 -12.55 8.02 15.99
C PRO A 513 -12.73 8.92 14.78
N VAL A 514 -13.96 9.24 14.37
CA VAL A 514 -14.19 10.11 13.20
C VAL A 514 -13.58 11.51 13.37
N PHE A 515 -13.39 11.94 14.61
CA PHE A 515 -12.78 13.23 14.91
C PHE A 515 -11.25 13.17 15.11
N LEU A 516 -10.65 11.98 15.11
CA LEU A 516 -9.20 11.82 15.24
C LEU A 516 -8.46 12.19 13.95
N GLN A 517 -9.14 12.10 12.82
CA GLN A 517 -8.65 12.57 11.54
C GLN A 517 -9.07 14.03 11.30
N ASP A 518 -8.46 14.70 10.33
CA ASP A 518 -8.80 16.07 9.97
C ASP A 518 -9.79 16.12 8.79
N ARG A 519 -10.26 17.32 8.46
CA ARG A 519 -11.19 17.55 7.34
C ARG A 519 -10.59 17.11 6.00
N ASP A 520 -9.30 17.33 5.79
CA ASP A 520 -8.62 17.03 4.54
C ASP A 520 -8.53 15.51 4.30
N PHE A 521 -8.40 14.71 5.36
CA PHE A 521 -8.46 13.26 5.30
C PHE A 521 -9.77 12.79 4.65
N TYR A 522 -10.91 13.32 5.08
CA TYR A 522 -12.22 12.96 4.53
C TYR A 522 -12.50 13.60 3.16
N ARG A 523 -12.01 14.83 2.92
CA ARG A 523 -12.13 15.48 1.60
C ARG A 523 -11.47 14.64 0.50
N LYS A 524 -10.27 14.09 0.76
CA LYS A 524 -9.57 13.20 -0.18
C LYS A 524 -10.31 11.90 -0.48
N LEU A 525 -11.20 11.45 0.42
CA LEU A 525 -12.09 10.32 0.14
C LEU A 525 -13.28 10.77 -0.70
N ALA A 526 -13.91 11.89 -0.35
CA ALA A 526 -15.01 12.48 -1.11
C ALA A 526 -14.62 12.80 -2.57
N GLU A 527 -13.38 13.26 -2.82
CA GLU A 527 -12.84 13.54 -4.16
C GLU A 527 -12.77 12.31 -5.09
N LYS A 528 -12.92 11.09 -4.54
CA LYS A 528 -12.99 9.84 -5.33
C LYS A 528 -14.41 9.46 -5.72
N SER A 529 -15.41 10.20 -5.26
CA SER A 529 -16.80 10.01 -5.63
C SER A 529 -16.99 10.17 -7.14
N ARG A 530 -18.01 9.49 -7.67
CA ARG A 530 -18.44 9.65 -9.06
C ARG A 530 -19.46 10.78 -9.22
N GLU A 531 -19.94 11.31 -8.10
CA GLU A 531 -20.94 12.37 -8.05
C GLU A 531 -20.33 13.73 -8.42
N ASN A 532 -21.16 14.58 -9.02
CA ASN A 532 -20.77 15.91 -9.49
C ASN A 532 -21.98 16.85 -9.48
N GLU A 533 -22.71 16.84 -8.37
CA GLU A 533 -23.81 17.79 -8.15
C GLU A 533 -23.25 19.22 -8.11
N LYS A 534 -23.79 20.10 -8.97
CA LYS A 534 -23.32 21.48 -9.12
C LYS A 534 -24.30 22.51 -8.60
N GLU A 535 -25.57 22.13 -8.46
CA GLU A 535 -26.61 23.01 -7.96
C GLU A 535 -26.59 23.05 -6.43
N PRO A 536 -26.85 24.21 -5.80
CA PRO A 536 -27.06 24.32 -4.35
C PRO A 536 -28.15 23.36 -3.85
N PHE A 537 -27.90 22.63 -2.75
CA PHE A 537 -28.84 21.63 -2.22
C PHE A 537 -28.90 21.56 -0.70
N LEU A 538 -30.11 21.32 -0.20
CA LEU A 538 -30.38 20.89 1.17
C LEU A 538 -30.24 19.37 1.22
N LEU A 539 -29.39 18.88 2.11
CA LEU A 539 -29.21 17.46 2.33
C LEU A 539 -30.08 17.00 3.50
N ALA A 540 -30.83 15.92 3.31
CA ALA A 540 -31.48 15.18 4.37
C ALA A 540 -30.81 13.82 4.53
N TYR A 541 -30.28 13.52 5.72
CA TYR A 541 -29.77 12.18 6.04
C TYR A 541 -30.56 11.58 7.20
N ILE A 542 -31.53 10.74 6.87
CA ILE A 542 -32.57 10.28 7.80
C ILE A 542 -32.54 8.75 7.92
N LEU A 543 -32.32 8.25 9.13
CA LEU A 543 -32.26 6.82 9.47
C LEU A 543 -33.65 6.27 9.78
N ASN A 544 -34.52 7.07 10.42
CA ASN A 544 -35.88 6.68 10.81
C ASN A 544 -36.91 7.66 10.23
N PRO A 545 -37.27 7.53 8.94
CA PRO A 545 -38.20 8.44 8.30
C PRO A 545 -39.63 8.31 8.85
N THR A 546 -40.29 9.45 9.00
CA THR A 546 -41.73 9.59 9.29
C THR A 546 -42.36 10.61 8.34
N GLU A 547 -43.69 10.62 8.26
CA GLU A 547 -44.44 11.57 7.44
C GLU A 547 -44.23 13.02 7.91
N GLU A 548 -44.16 13.25 9.22
CA GLU A 548 -43.90 14.56 9.82
C GLU A 548 -42.51 15.07 9.44
N ILE A 549 -41.48 14.22 9.49
CA ILE A 549 -40.12 14.58 9.04
C ILE A 549 -40.15 14.97 7.57
N ARG A 550 -40.81 14.17 6.72
CA ARG A 550 -40.94 14.43 5.28
C ARG A 550 -41.56 15.81 5.02
N GLU A 551 -42.64 16.16 5.71
CA GLU A 551 -43.30 17.46 5.56
C GLU A 551 -42.38 18.62 5.91
N GLN A 552 -41.62 18.52 7.00
CA GLN A 552 -40.67 19.56 7.41
C GLN A 552 -39.52 19.71 6.41
N LEU A 553 -39.01 18.60 5.85
CA LEU A 553 -37.97 18.65 4.82
C LEU A 553 -38.45 19.35 3.53
N ILE A 554 -39.66 19.05 3.07
CA ILE A 554 -40.27 19.73 1.91
C ILE A 554 -40.40 21.22 2.19
N ARG A 555 -40.89 21.57 3.39
CA ARG A 555 -41.09 22.95 3.80
C ARG A 555 -39.78 23.73 3.83
N LEU A 556 -38.73 23.15 4.43
CA LEU A 556 -37.39 23.73 4.49
C LEU A 556 -36.76 23.89 3.11
N SER A 557 -36.86 22.89 2.24
CA SER A 557 -36.35 22.97 0.86
C SER A 557 -37.04 24.09 0.07
N ARG A 558 -38.37 24.25 0.21
CA ARG A 558 -39.13 25.32 -0.44
C ARG A 558 -38.74 26.72 0.06
N GLU A 559 -38.60 26.90 1.37
CA GLU A 559 -38.15 28.17 1.97
C GLU A 559 -36.77 28.59 1.43
N ARG A 560 -35.87 27.62 1.27
CA ARG A 560 -34.49 27.85 0.80
C ARG A 560 -34.37 27.96 -0.72
N GLY A 561 -35.41 27.58 -1.47
CA GLY A 561 -35.34 27.49 -2.93
C GLY A 561 -34.28 26.50 -3.43
N GLN A 562 -33.93 25.49 -2.62
CA GLN A 562 -32.85 24.54 -2.89
C GLN A 562 -33.41 23.17 -3.23
N LYS A 563 -32.69 22.46 -4.12
CA LYS A 563 -32.94 21.04 -4.38
C LYS A 563 -32.81 20.25 -3.06
N LEU A 564 -33.76 19.37 -2.80
CA LEU A 564 -33.69 18.43 -1.68
C LEU A 564 -33.07 17.12 -2.18
N ILE A 565 -31.97 16.70 -1.56
CA ILE A 565 -31.31 15.41 -1.78
C ILE A 565 -31.43 14.59 -0.50
N ASN A 566 -31.84 13.32 -0.62
CA ASN A 566 -32.16 12.48 0.53
C ASN A 566 -31.27 11.24 0.56
N LEU A 567 -30.65 11.00 1.71
CA LEU A 567 -29.82 9.84 2.03
C LEU A 567 -30.49 9.04 3.15
N LEU A 568 -30.43 7.71 3.04
CA LEU A 568 -30.84 6.77 4.08
C LEU A 568 -29.60 6.03 4.63
N ASP A 569 -29.80 5.18 5.63
CA ASP A 569 -28.72 4.46 6.35
C ASP A 569 -27.91 3.47 5.50
N GLY A 570 -28.39 3.14 4.30
CA GLY A 570 -27.73 2.24 3.35
C GLY A 570 -27.83 0.76 3.74
N ILE A 571 -28.66 0.42 4.73
CA ILE A 571 -28.86 -0.95 5.21
C ILE A 571 -29.84 -1.67 4.26
N PRO A 572 -29.41 -2.69 3.50
CA PRO A 572 -30.22 -3.31 2.46
C PRO A 572 -31.59 -3.82 2.96
N GLU A 573 -31.66 -4.36 4.17
CA GLU A 573 -32.89 -4.94 4.74
C GLU A 573 -33.96 -3.88 5.05
N THR A 574 -33.56 -2.66 5.38
CA THR A 574 -34.49 -1.59 5.76
C THR A 574 -34.63 -0.49 4.72
N PHE A 575 -33.77 -0.49 3.68
CA PHE A 575 -33.71 0.57 2.69
C PHE A 575 -35.04 0.82 1.99
N GLU A 576 -35.63 -0.19 1.35
CA GLU A 576 -36.90 -0.03 0.60
C GLU A 576 -38.03 0.47 1.48
N LYS A 577 -38.18 -0.13 2.67
CA LYS A 577 -39.20 0.29 3.64
C LYS A 577 -39.02 1.75 4.08
N ASN A 578 -37.78 2.16 4.33
CA ASN A 578 -37.48 3.53 4.75
C ASN A 578 -37.66 4.51 3.58
N LYS A 579 -37.32 4.12 2.36
CA LYS A 579 -37.54 4.90 1.14
C LYS A 579 -39.02 5.12 0.88
N GLU A 580 -39.84 4.07 1.01
CA GLU A 580 -41.31 4.16 0.91
C GLU A 580 -41.90 5.10 1.96
N LYS A 581 -41.41 5.04 3.21
CA LYS A 581 -41.85 5.96 4.28
C LYS A 581 -41.46 7.39 4.00
N LEU A 582 -40.21 7.62 3.58
CA LEU A 582 -39.71 8.96 3.29
C LEU A 582 -40.40 9.55 2.07
N ASN A 583 -40.72 8.73 1.05
CA ASN A 583 -41.51 9.11 -0.13
C ASN A 583 -41.13 10.47 -0.74
N LEU A 584 -39.83 10.71 -0.94
CA LEU A 584 -39.30 11.94 -1.54
C LEU A 584 -38.56 11.62 -2.85
N PRO A 585 -38.70 12.50 -3.88
CA PRO A 585 -37.82 12.44 -5.04
C PRO A 585 -36.35 12.66 -4.62
N ASN A 586 -35.41 12.27 -5.46
CA ASN A 586 -33.96 12.37 -5.18
C ASN A 586 -33.53 11.64 -3.89
N THR A 587 -34.23 10.56 -3.52
CA THR A 587 -33.73 9.61 -2.54
C THR A 587 -32.72 8.70 -3.24
N LEU A 588 -31.45 8.83 -2.87
CA LEU A 588 -30.34 8.18 -3.56
C LEU A 588 -30.13 6.76 -3.05
N GLU A 589 -29.69 5.89 -3.95
CA GLU A 589 -29.50 4.45 -3.70
C GLU A 589 -28.08 4.03 -4.06
N ASN A 590 -27.64 2.88 -3.53
CA ASN A 590 -26.37 2.24 -3.91
C ASN A 590 -25.12 3.13 -3.72
N LEU A 591 -25.18 4.08 -2.80
CA LEU A 591 -24.08 4.99 -2.52
C LEU A 591 -22.89 4.27 -1.91
N GLN A 592 -21.69 4.57 -2.42
CA GLN A 592 -20.45 4.21 -1.75
C GLN A 592 -20.12 5.22 -0.64
N VAL A 593 -19.15 4.88 0.21
CA VAL A 593 -18.71 5.77 1.32
C VAL A 593 -18.19 7.10 0.78
N GLU A 594 -17.49 7.06 -0.35
CA GLU A 594 -17.00 8.24 -1.05
C GLU A 594 -18.14 9.16 -1.48
N ASP A 595 -19.26 8.61 -1.97
CA ASP A 595 -20.44 9.36 -2.41
C ASP A 595 -21.18 9.95 -1.20
N TRP A 596 -21.32 9.18 -0.12
CA TRP A 596 -21.89 9.67 1.13
C TRP A 596 -21.12 10.87 1.71
N LEU A 597 -19.78 10.78 1.72
CA LEU A 597 -18.91 11.89 2.11
C LEU A 597 -19.02 13.08 1.16
N TYR A 598 -19.13 12.83 -0.16
CA TYR A 598 -19.30 13.87 -1.16
C TYR A 598 -20.53 14.73 -0.87
N TYR A 599 -21.71 14.12 -0.67
CA TYR A 599 -22.91 14.90 -0.41
C TYR A 599 -22.82 15.70 0.88
N LEU A 600 -22.28 15.12 1.95
CA LEU A 600 -22.06 15.84 3.21
C LEU A 600 -21.05 16.99 3.07
N SER A 601 -20.00 16.84 2.25
CA SER A 601 -19.02 17.90 2.06
C SER A 601 -19.46 18.99 1.09
N HIS A 602 -20.44 18.72 0.23
CA HIS A 602 -20.90 19.65 -0.82
C HIS A 602 -22.29 20.26 -0.56
N CYS A 603 -23.06 19.77 0.41
CA CYS A 603 -24.35 20.37 0.74
C CYS A 603 -24.21 21.81 1.28
N ASP A 604 -25.26 22.61 1.13
CA ASP A 604 -25.31 23.95 1.73
C ASP A 604 -25.77 23.89 3.18
N ALA A 605 -26.65 22.95 3.51
CA ALA A 605 -27.11 22.67 4.86
C ALA A 605 -27.52 21.20 5.00
N LEU A 606 -27.52 20.70 6.25
CA LEU A 606 -27.92 19.33 6.58
C LEU A 606 -29.08 19.30 7.59
N VAL A 607 -30.09 18.48 7.30
CA VAL A 607 -31.04 18.00 8.30
C VAL A 607 -30.82 16.50 8.50
N THR A 608 -30.67 16.06 9.74
CA THR A 608 -30.37 14.64 10.03
C THR A 608 -31.02 14.16 11.33
N ASP A 609 -31.12 12.86 11.52
CA ASP A 609 -31.42 12.20 12.80
C ASP A 609 -30.25 11.28 13.24
N SER A 610 -29.07 11.50 12.65
CA SER A 610 -27.87 10.69 12.82
C SER A 610 -26.77 11.46 13.55
N GLY A 611 -26.23 10.84 14.60
CA GLY A 611 -25.05 11.37 15.30
C GLY A 611 -23.80 11.45 14.41
N TYR A 612 -23.63 10.50 13.48
CA TYR A 612 -22.55 10.57 12.48
C TYR A 612 -22.83 11.63 11.42
N GLY A 613 -24.08 11.80 10.97
CA GLY A 613 -24.46 12.91 10.09
C GLY A 613 -24.06 14.26 10.70
N SER A 614 -24.43 14.46 11.97
CA SER A 614 -24.06 15.64 12.76
C SER A 614 -22.55 15.80 12.92
N SER A 615 -21.84 14.70 13.20
CA SER A 615 -20.38 14.70 13.33
C SER A 615 -19.70 15.14 12.04
N PHE A 616 -20.14 14.63 10.89
CA PHE A 616 -19.57 14.98 9.60
C PHE A 616 -19.96 16.39 9.13
N ALA A 617 -21.16 16.87 9.47
CA ALA A 617 -21.50 18.28 9.28
C ALA A 617 -20.53 19.19 10.04
N LEU A 618 -20.23 18.88 11.31
CA LEU A 618 -19.24 19.63 12.09
C LEU A 618 -17.83 19.54 11.47
N ILE A 619 -17.39 18.34 11.07
CA ILE A 619 -16.08 18.12 10.43
C ILE A 619 -15.94 18.96 9.16
N PHE A 620 -16.95 18.97 8.28
CA PHE A 620 -16.93 19.73 7.04
C PHE A 620 -17.28 21.22 7.22
N GLY A 621 -17.79 21.62 8.39
CA GLY A 621 -18.23 22.98 8.67
C GLY A 621 -19.53 23.36 7.99
N LYS A 622 -20.45 22.39 7.85
CA LYS A 622 -21.79 22.61 7.29
C LYS A 622 -22.78 23.07 8.36
N PRO A 623 -23.67 24.03 8.06
CA PRO A 623 -24.76 24.35 8.96
C PRO A 623 -25.73 23.17 9.02
N PHE A 624 -26.21 22.81 10.21
CA PHE A 624 -27.08 21.65 10.36
C PHE A 624 -28.05 21.74 11.55
N LEU A 625 -29.10 20.92 11.45
CA LEU A 625 -30.04 20.58 12.52
C LEU A 625 -30.16 19.06 12.65
N CYS A 626 -30.20 18.57 13.88
CA CYS A 626 -30.37 17.16 14.19
C CYS A 626 -31.68 16.93 14.96
N LEU A 627 -32.51 16.01 14.50
CA LEU A 627 -33.63 15.48 15.26
C LEU A 627 -33.12 14.38 16.21
N ALA A 628 -33.44 14.47 17.50
CA ALA A 628 -33.12 13.45 18.48
C ALA A 628 -33.84 12.13 18.11
N ASN A 629 -33.11 11.02 18.20
CA ASN A 629 -33.59 9.72 17.73
C ASN A 629 -33.35 8.62 18.78
N GLN A 630 -34.36 7.80 19.04
CA GLN A 630 -34.31 6.69 19.98
C GLN A 630 -33.33 5.57 19.58
N ARG A 631 -33.04 5.36 18.29
CA ARG A 631 -32.04 4.38 17.82
C ARG A 631 -30.60 4.81 18.10
N GLY A 632 -30.36 6.11 18.29
CA GLY A 632 -29.03 6.68 18.49
C GLY A 632 -28.47 6.49 19.89
N GLY A 633 -29.30 6.14 20.88
CA GLY A 633 -28.91 6.18 22.29
C GLY A 633 -28.30 7.55 22.68
N THR A 634 -27.76 7.62 23.88
CA THR A 634 -27.08 8.80 24.46
C THR A 634 -25.90 9.37 23.63
N SER A 635 -25.59 8.84 22.44
CA SER A 635 -24.48 9.27 21.56
C SER A 635 -24.69 10.64 20.92
N GLY A 636 -25.92 10.96 20.50
CA GLY A 636 -26.25 12.26 19.89
C GLY A 636 -26.18 13.39 20.91
N GLU A 637 -26.86 13.22 22.04
CA GLU A 637 -26.89 14.19 23.15
C GLU A 637 -25.48 14.50 23.67
N ASN A 638 -24.60 13.49 23.81
CA ASN A 638 -23.21 13.69 24.23
C ASN A 638 -22.38 14.52 23.23
N LEU A 639 -22.63 14.41 21.93
CA LEU A 639 -21.95 15.21 20.91
C LEU A 639 -22.26 16.69 21.11
N PHE A 640 -23.55 17.01 21.19
CA PHE A 640 -24.05 18.37 21.33
C PHE A 640 -23.64 19.00 22.65
N GLU A 641 -23.71 18.27 23.76
CA GLU A 641 -23.21 18.76 25.05
C GLU A 641 -21.69 18.99 25.04
N THR A 642 -20.92 18.05 24.48
CA THR A 642 -19.45 18.16 24.44
C THR A 642 -19.02 19.40 23.66
N PHE A 643 -19.66 19.67 22.52
CA PHE A 643 -19.28 20.78 21.63
C PHE A 643 -20.09 22.05 21.83
N ARG A 644 -20.98 22.11 22.84
CA ARG A 644 -21.86 23.26 23.12
C ARG A 644 -22.74 23.63 21.91
N LEU A 645 -23.34 22.61 21.31
CA LEU A 645 -24.23 22.71 20.14
C LEU A 645 -25.63 22.17 20.43
N THR A 646 -26.07 22.19 21.69
CA THR A 646 -27.38 21.66 22.13
C THR A 646 -28.55 22.32 21.42
N GLU A 647 -28.41 23.58 21.00
CA GLU A 647 -29.40 24.30 20.22
C GLU A 647 -29.65 23.71 18.84
N ARG A 648 -28.69 22.96 18.28
CA ARG A 648 -28.80 22.27 16.98
C ARG A 648 -29.47 20.90 17.08
N CYS A 649 -29.69 20.39 18.28
CA CYS A 649 -30.49 19.20 18.53
C CYS A 649 -31.93 19.62 18.86
N VAL A 650 -32.91 18.96 18.24
CA VAL A 650 -34.33 19.20 18.47
C VAL A 650 -35.05 17.88 18.77
N GLU A 651 -36.10 17.94 19.59
CA GLU A 651 -36.83 16.75 20.04
C GLU A 651 -38.01 16.38 19.14
N THR A 652 -38.55 17.34 18.39
CA THR A 652 -39.71 17.13 17.52
C THR A 652 -39.45 17.60 16.09
N PRO A 653 -40.12 16.99 15.08
CA PRO A 653 -40.02 17.45 13.71
C PRO A 653 -40.36 18.93 13.54
N GLU A 654 -41.38 19.45 14.23
CA GLU A 654 -41.83 20.85 14.11
C GLU A 654 -40.72 21.83 14.52
N ALA A 655 -39.92 21.47 15.52
CA ALA A 655 -38.80 22.29 15.99
C ALA A 655 -37.69 22.43 14.94
N LEU A 656 -37.61 21.55 13.93
CA LEU A 656 -36.72 21.75 12.77
C LEU A 656 -37.06 23.03 12.01
N TRP A 657 -38.36 23.35 11.88
CA TRP A 657 -38.82 24.58 11.26
C TRP A 657 -38.61 25.80 12.17
N GLU A 658 -38.91 25.66 13.46
CA GLU A 658 -38.76 26.76 14.42
C GLU A 658 -37.30 27.24 14.46
N LYS A 659 -36.34 26.32 14.43
CA LYS A 659 -34.90 26.61 14.47
C LYS A 659 -34.23 26.70 13.09
N ARG A 660 -35.00 26.79 11.99
CA ARG A 660 -34.48 26.79 10.61
C ARG A 660 -33.38 27.81 10.32
N SER A 661 -33.36 28.94 11.03
CA SER A 661 -32.31 29.96 10.89
C SER A 661 -30.89 29.43 11.23
N LEU A 662 -30.78 28.36 12.02
CA LEU A 662 -29.50 27.71 12.30
C LEU A 662 -28.93 26.94 11.09
N LEU A 663 -29.74 26.68 10.06
CA LEU A 663 -29.28 26.12 8.78
C LEU A 663 -28.54 27.14 7.91
N ASP A 664 -28.45 28.40 8.35
CA ASP A 664 -27.63 29.44 7.70
C ASP A 664 -26.39 29.83 8.53
N SER A 665 -26.29 29.34 9.77
CA SER A 665 -25.20 29.67 10.70
C SER A 665 -24.10 28.61 10.69
N THR A 666 -22.86 29.04 10.52
CA THR A 666 -21.64 28.22 10.59
C THR A 666 -20.71 28.62 11.74
N ASP A 667 -21.23 29.32 12.74
CA ASP A 667 -20.42 29.67 13.92
C ASP A 667 -20.14 28.42 14.76
N TYR A 668 -18.93 27.88 14.56
CA TYR A 668 -18.41 26.70 15.23
C TYR A 668 -17.08 26.98 15.93
N GLN A 669 -16.70 28.25 16.17
CA GLN A 669 -15.38 28.60 16.71
C GLN A 669 -15.13 27.95 18.08
N GLU A 670 -16.13 28.01 18.96
CA GLU A 670 -16.05 27.36 20.26
C GLU A 670 -16.00 25.82 20.13
N ALA A 671 -16.88 25.24 19.30
CA ALA A 671 -16.90 23.81 19.02
C ALA A 671 -15.55 23.31 18.48
N TYR A 672 -14.90 24.06 17.59
CA TYR A 672 -13.57 23.72 17.05
C TYR A 672 -12.45 23.84 18.07
N SER A 673 -12.51 24.84 18.96
CA SER A 673 -11.57 24.94 20.08
C SER A 673 -11.66 23.72 21.00
N ILE A 674 -12.89 23.29 21.34
CA ILE A 674 -13.12 22.09 22.16
C ILE A 674 -12.68 20.83 21.41
N LEU A 675 -13.02 20.71 20.12
CA LEU A 675 -12.64 19.59 19.27
C LEU A 675 -11.14 19.34 19.25
N GLU A 676 -10.33 20.37 19.05
CA GLU A 676 -8.88 20.21 19.02
C GLU A 676 -8.30 19.79 20.39
N GLN A 677 -8.84 20.32 21.49
CA GLN A 677 -8.45 19.90 22.85
C GLN A 677 -8.79 18.43 23.11
N GLU A 678 -10.03 18.02 22.79
CA GLU A 678 -10.52 16.66 22.98
C GLU A 678 -9.82 15.64 22.07
N LYS A 679 -9.52 16.04 20.83
CA LYS A 679 -8.73 15.26 19.87
C LYS A 679 -7.31 15.04 20.39
N ALA A 680 -6.64 16.07 20.87
CA ALA A 680 -5.30 15.96 21.46
C ALA A 680 -5.29 15.06 22.70
N ARG A 681 -6.27 15.21 23.60
CA ARG A 681 -6.44 14.36 24.79
C ARG A 681 -6.63 12.89 24.40
N SER A 682 -7.51 12.64 23.43
CA SER A 682 -7.89 11.28 23.02
C SER A 682 -6.75 10.57 22.26
N LYS A 683 -6.03 11.28 21.38
CA LYS A 683 -4.81 10.77 20.74
C LYS A 683 -3.71 10.46 21.77
N THR A 684 -3.56 11.31 22.78
CA THR A 684 -2.59 11.08 23.88
C THR A 684 -2.95 9.83 24.68
N TRP A 685 -4.24 9.64 24.99
CA TRP A 685 -4.72 8.44 25.66
C TRP A 685 -4.46 7.18 24.83
N LEU A 686 -4.80 7.19 23.53
CA LEU A 686 -4.57 6.06 22.63
C LEU A 686 -3.08 5.73 22.51
N LYS A 687 -2.24 6.74 22.31
CA LYS A 687 -0.77 6.58 22.26
C LYS A 687 -0.23 5.96 23.55
N LYS A 688 -0.74 6.36 24.72
CA LYS A 688 -0.35 5.78 26.01
C LYS A 688 -0.79 4.31 26.12
N ALA A 689 -2.01 3.99 25.69
CA ALA A 689 -2.53 2.62 25.69
C ALA A 689 -1.68 1.70 24.79
N LEU A 690 -1.36 2.16 23.58
CA LEU A 690 -0.52 1.43 22.62
C LEU A 690 0.93 1.26 23.12
N ASN A 691 1.55 2.30 23.70
CA ASN A 691 2.93 2.26 24.17
C ASN A 691 3.16 1.48 25.47
N ALA A 692 2.12 1.19 26.23
CA ALA A 692 2.27 0.52 27.52
C ALA A 692 2.96 -0.84 27.34
N LYS A 693 4.19 -0.99 27.85
CA LYS A 693 4.87 -2.30 27.90
C LYS A 693 4.11 -3.21 28.86
N GLU A 694 3.75 -4.42 28.43
CA GLU A 694 3.20 -5.39 29.37
C GLU A 694 4.27 -5.75 30.41
N LEU A 695 3.97 -5.52 31.68
CA LEU A 695 4.61 -6.27 32.76
C LEU A 695 3.83 -7.56 32.92
N LEU A 696 4.26 -8.62 32.24
CA LEU A 696 3.76 -9.96 32.51
C LEU A 696 4.05 -10.32 33.97
N ARG A 697 3.03 -10.30 34.81
CA ARG A 697 2.96 -11.25 35.93
C ARG A 697 1.99 -12.34 35.53
N TYR A 698 2.42 -13.26 34.66
CA TYR A 698 1.72 -14.53 34.51
C TYR A 698 1.62 -15.20 35.88
N ARG A 699 0.40 -15.26 36.42
CA ARG A 699 0.13 -15.98 37.68
C ARG A 699 0.01 -17.46 37.33
N ILE A 700 1.04 -18.24 37.66
CA ILE A 700 1.02 -19.70 37.57
C ILE A 700 -0.29 -20.23 38.19
N PRO A 701 -1.10 -21.01 37.47
CA PRO A 701 -2.34 -21.57 37.99
C PRO A 701 -2.14 -22.27 39.33
N ARG A 702 -3.05 -22.08 40.29
CA ARG A 702 -2.92 -22.62 41.65
C ARG A 702 -2.66 -24.14 41.67
N LYS A 703 -3.29 -24.90 40.76
CA LYS A 703 -3.06 -26.35 40.60
C LYS A 703 -1.63 -26.68 40.21
N ILE A 704 -1.05 -25.99 39.22
CA ILE A 704 0.35 -26.18 38.80
C ILE A 704 1.30 -25.72 39.91
N LYS A 705 1.01 -24.60 40.58
CA LYS A 705 1.80 -24.11 41.70
C LYS A 705 1.81 -25.11 42.86
N ALA A 706 0.68 -25.75 43.16
CA ALA A 706 0.55 -26.80 44.16
C ALA A 706 1.28 -28.09 43.75
N MET A 707 1.16 -28.49 42.49
CA MET A 707 1.86 -29.65 41.91
C MET A 707 3.39 -29.48 41.97
N VAL A 708 3.91 -28.33 41.51
CA VAL A 708 5.34 -27.99 41.60
C VAL A 708 5.80 -27.90 43.06
N LYS A 709 4.94 -27.41 43.98
CA LYS A 709 5.26 -27.40 45.41
C LYS A 709 5.35 -28.82 45.99
N ARG A 710 4.57 -29.79 45.48
CA ARG A 710 4.52 -31.18 45.94
C ARG A 710 5.60 -32.07 45.34
N LEU A 711 5.86 -31.96 44.04
CA LEU A 711 6.64 -32.96 43.28
C LEU A 711 8.10 -32.54 42.98
N VAL A 712 8.43 -31.26 43.10
CA VAL A 712 9.76 -30.75 42.74
C VAL A 712 10.58 -30.49 44.01
N PRO A 713 11.87 -30.86 44.09
CA PRO A 713 12.73 -30.52 45.23
C PRO A 713 12.96 -29.01 45.38
N ALA A 714 13.19 -28.52 46.60
CA ALA A 714 13.26 -27.07 46.91
C ALA A 714 14.34 -26.31 46.11
N GLY A 715 15.51 -26.93 45.88
CA GLY A 715 16.59 -26.34 45.08
C GLY A 715 16.23 -26.15 43.60
N VAL A 716 15.41 -27.04 43.04
CA VAL A 716 14.94 -26.99 41.64
C VAL A 716 13.80 -25.99 41.48
N LYS A 717 12.92 -25.83 42.50
CA LYS A 717 11.84 -24.82 42.49
C LYS A 717 12.37 -23.41 42.22
N LYS A 718 13.51 -23.04 42.81
CA LYS A 718 14.12 -21.70 42.69
C LYS A 718 14.53 -21.38 41.25
N ARG A 719 14.91 -22.39 40.46
CA ARG A 719 15.27 -22.30 39.04
C ARG A 719 14.08 -22.45 38.10
N LEU A 720 13.12 -23.29 38.48
CA LEU A 720 11.94 -23.64 37.69
C LEU A 720 10.88 -22.53 37.69
N TYR A 721 10.65 -21.84 38.81
CA TYR A 721 9.60 -20.80 38.90
C TYR A 721 9.80 -19.60 37.94
N PRO A 722 11.02 -19.08 37.74
CA PRO A 722 11.30 -18.08 36.70
C PRO A 722 11.00 -18.59 35.29
N LEU A 723 11.38 -19.83 34.96
CA LEU A 723 11.12 -20.45 33.66
C LEU A 723 9.61 -20.65 33.41
N LEU A 724 8.87 -21.12 34.42
CA LEU A 724 7.41 -21.27 34.36
C LEU A 724 6.67 -19.93 34.25
N LYS A 725 7.23 -18.84 34.75
CA LYS A 725 6.66 -17.49 34.63
C LYS A 725 6.89 -16.87 33.26
N ASN A 726 7.97 -17.27 32.58
CA ASN A 726 8.48 -16.60 31.38
C ASN A 726 8.37 -17.46 30.11
N ASN A 727 8.02 -18.75 30.19
CA ASN A 727 7.99 -19.64 29.05
C ASN A 727 6.78 -20.61 29.08
N LYS A 728 5.78 -20.34 28.22
CA LYS A 728 4.56 -21.14 28.09
C LYS A 728 4.77 -22.49 27.39
N LEU A 729 5.74 -22.62 26.49
CA LEU A 729 6.08 -23.88 25.84
C LEU A 729 6.55 -24.91 26.87
N TYR A 730 7.33 -24.46 27.84
CA TYR A 730 7.79 -25.31 28.94
C TYR A 730 6.64 -25.79 29.84
N LEU A 731 5.63 -24.94 30.08
CA LEU A 731 4.40 -25.32 30.79
C LEU A 731 3.52 -26.30 30.02
N LYS A 732 3.53 -26.23 28.68
CA LYS A 732 2.81 -27.18 27.82
C LYS A 732 3.53 -28.53 27.74
N PHE A 733 4.86 -28.54 27.81
CA PHE A 733 5.68 -29.74 27.95
C PHE A 733 5.50 -30.43 29.32
N LEU A 734 5.26 -29.67 30.39
CA LEU A 734 5.05 -30.20 31.74
C LEU A 734 3.62 -30.68 32.04
N LYS A 735 2.65 -30.30 31.21
CA LYS A 735 1.28 -30.82 31.26
C LYS A 735 1.21 -32.08 30.42
#